data_AF-A0A6H1P4V7-F1
#
_entry.id   AF-A0A6H1P4V7-F1
#
_cell.length_a   1.000
_cell.length_b   1.000
_cell.length_c   1.000
_cell.angle_alpha   90.00
_cell.angle_beta   90.00
_cell.angle_gamma   90.00
#
_symmetry.space_group_name_H-M   'P 1'
#
loop_
_entity.id
_entity.type
_entity.pdbx_description
1 polymer ?
#
loop_
_entity_poly.entity_id
_entity_poly.type
_entity_poly.pdbx_seq_one_letter_code
_entity_poly.pdbx_strand_id
1 'polypeptide(L)'
;MSITLGNVLNPVSLVSLSVNSQSIASLASSQDRMQYHKAVLESVGITSLSSLGSLNLSGNLIPQAGVTKPSSNLIATTTYFQSAYKAISTGTTKNSVLQPFGGQASVLKAVPIPSQTVYAASGPSVTTQVNIDTAYWVSTEINIQDNTTVVLKQPQRYLILIAEKITVGQNVTFTWERPTKASPAKPWKPATPPQAPTSSTLVGINGTNGTHGVKGGRGPDGHSAPEIELWVLDMTGRPAFDLNGQDGTAGGAGQDGGNGGQGGRGKPAQLDWAGFCKSGAGAGGNGGAGGNAGIGGDGGNGGSGGRLYIYAPQTVINSYISGFDVAVEGGRGGVGGQPGNPGYGGEGGPVGASVKANLGAVCGPGSRTAGSRGPDGYYASLGLTGSNGVKLPEPIRISVIDPDDFRRKMLEPAIFETSPAYAFTEENVTVKGKRFTTSDVVLIDGVPAKTIVYSDTAIQFLVPFINGGQHTVQVKQADGTLSNKASLYIKPKIQSILQDGIDKEYPNRVCPGKKVTLIGSGFTDNAIVRIHGQEMTDVRLLGPTQLEFTLVRPNTVAENASGEQVTAQVVLADGTPSNTFDLVLDTFHMLVLGDSVSWGQGLGPHEKHYSLVSSAVKSRLGNIGSYTQVLAHSGAIIGVEDTSSNSVWDGEVPTSYPTILQQVDHVVGEPDKVDLIILDGGINDVNLRVVLNPFTNIDLTPFHRKYFLDHAKNLLEKVHSTFKKAKIIMTGYYPPVSEHSDLTAVEVLLVALGVATSGVPGGVVSGFLTKHHLDIIHARSMQLRSESKTFLQQAVDEINAEKGGVPRIFFADPNIGPEHAALTNDPYVFGINLDLSPQDLIAAERLVSCTEAGCTGVDFEICKRASMGHPNQKGAQAYANAIYPFL
;
A
#
# COMPACT_ATOMS: atom_id res chain seq x y z
N MET A 1 54.54 22.15 -0.92
CA MET A 1 55.03 20.92 -0.26
C MET A 1 53.82 20.11 0.16
N SER A 2 53.37 19.17 -0.66
CA SER A 2 52.24 18.30 -0.35
C SER A 2 52.80 17.00 0.19
N ILE A 3 52.69 16.79 1.50
CA ILE A 3 53.07 15.53 2.14
C ILE A 3 51.86 14.61 2.02
N THR A 4 51.79 13.87 0.91
CA THR A 4 50.98 12.66 0.83
C THR A 4 51.62 11.66 1.79
N LEU A 5 51.10 11.57 3.02
CA LEU A 5 51.36 10.46 3.92
C LEU A 5 50.77 9.20 3.27
N GLY A 6 51.55 8.56 2.40
CA GLY A 6 51.26 7.24 1.88
C GLY A 6 51.19 6.27 3.05
N ASN A 7 50.09 5.53 3.16
CA ASN A 7 49.88 4.51 4.17
C ASN A 7 51.05 3.53 4.18
N VAL A 8 51.93 3.63 5.18
CA VAL A 8 52.89 2.57 5.49
C VAL A 8 52.08 1.45 6.12
N LEU A 9 51.74 0.43 5.32
CA LEU A 9 51.03 -0.75 5.81
C LEU A 9 51.99 -1.60 6.63
N ASN A 10 51.73 -1.67 7.94
CA ASN A 10 52.53 -2.46 8.87
C ASN A 10 52.19 -3.95 8.71
N PRO A 11 53.17 -4.86 8.85
CA PRO A 11 52.93 -6.30 8.82
C PRO A 11 51.93 -6.71 9.91
N VAL A 12 51.00 -7.60 9.57
CA VAL A 12 50.00 -8.15 10.50
C VAL A 12 50.52 -9.47 11.07
N SER A 13 50.57 -9.59 12.40
CA SER A 13 50.98 -10.83 13.06
C SER A 13 49.93 -11.93 12.92
N LEU A 14 50.37 -13.15 12.60
CA LEU A 14 49.51 -14.35 12.64
C LEU A 14 49.44 -14.91 14.06
N VAL A 15 48.30 -15.51 14.41
CA VAL A 15 48.13 -16.21 15.68
C VAL A 15 48.26 -17.71 15.44
N SER A 16 49.07 -18.38 16.25
CA SER A 16 49.17 -19.85 16.26
C SER A 16 48.10 -20.43 17.19
N LEU A 17 47.24 -21.30 16.67
CA LEU A 17 46.15 -21.91 17.44
C LEU A 17 46.42 -23.39 17.69
N SER A 18 46.47 -23.78 18.97
CA SER A 18 46.43 -25.20 19.35
C SER A 18 44.98 -25.69 19.43
N VAL A 19 44.74 -26.93 18.99
CA VAL A 19 43.40 -27.53 19.03
C VAL A 19 43.05 -27.88 20.49
N ASN A 20 41.96 -27.31 21.02
CA ASN A 20 41.41 -27.63 22.35
C ASN A 20 40.14 -28.49 22.18
N SER A 21 39.82 -29.36 23.15
CA SER A 21 38.58 -30.16 23.16
C SER A 21 37.30 -29.30 23.05
N GLN A 22 37.34 -28.03 23.46
CA GLN A 22 36.21 -27.10 23.33
C GLN A 22 35.95 -26.61 21.89
N SER A 23 36.90 -26.77 20.95
CA SER A 23 36.71 -26.41 19.53
C SER A 23 36.12 -27.54 18.68
N ILE A 24 35.80 -28.69 19.29
CA ILE A 24 35.30 -29.90 18.63
C ILE A 24 33.77 -29.94 18.71
N ALA A 25 33.11 -29.86 17.55
CA ALA A 25 31.64 -29.90 17.45
C ALA A 25 31.09 -31.32 17.16
N SER A 26 29.79 -31.54 17.44
CA SER A 26 29.13 -32.86 17.36
C SER A 26 28.96 -33.44 15.94
N LEU A 27 29.10 -34.77 15.82
CA LEU A 27 29.01 -35.59 14.60
C LEU A 27 27.72 -35.40 13.77
N ALA A 28 26.57 -35.13 14.39
CA ALA A 28 25.29 -34.99 13.67
C ALA A 28 25.29 -33.80 12.70
N SER A 29 25.83 -32.65 13.14
CA SER A 29 25.88 -31.43 12.31
C SER A 29 26.81 -31.53 11.09
N SER A 30 27.83 -32.40 11.15
CA SER A 30 28.71 -32.68 10.01
C SER A 30 28.06 -33.58 8.96
N GLN A 31 27.11 -34.43 9.33
CA GLN A 31 26.48 -35.35 8.38
C GLN A 31 25.55 -34.61 7.41
N ASP A 32 24.74 -33.67 7.89
CA ASP A 32 23.86 -32.85 7.05
C ASP A 32 24.65 -31.97 6.07
N ARG A 33 25.78 -31.39 6.53
CA ARG A 33 26.65 -30.56 5.69
C ARG A 33 27.37 -31.36 4.61
N MET A 34 27.79 -32.60 4.91
CA MET A 34 28.37 -33.51 3.92
C MET A 34 27.36 -33.90 2.84
N GLN A 35 26.10 -34.18 3.21
CA GLN A 35 25.05 -34.50 2.23
C GLN A 35 24.85 -33.39 1.19
N TYR A 36 24.99 -32.13 1.60
CA TYR A 36 24.96 -31.00 0.67
C TYR A 36 26.13 -31.02 -0.32
N HIS A 37 27.37 -31.15 0.16
CA HIS A 37 28.55 -31.19 -0.73
C HIS A 37 28.48 -32.35 -1.71
N LYS A 38 28.02 -33.51 -1.25
CA LYS A 38 27.77 -34.68 -2.10
C LYS A 38 26.83 -34.36 -3.27
N ALA A 39 25.69 -33.74 -3.01
CA ALA A 39 24.73 -33.40 -4.05
C ALA A 39 25.36 -32.50 -5.13
N VAL A 40 26.21 -31.54 -4.72
CA VAL A 40 26.99 -30.69 -5.62
C VAL A 40 27.97 -31.53 -6.46
N LEU A 41 28.75 -32.43 -5.83
CA LEU A 41 29.70 -33.30 -6.53
C LEU A 41 29.01 -34.20 -7.56
N GLU A 42 27.86 -34.77 -7.22
CA GLU A 42 27.12 -35.67 -8.09
C GLU A 42 26.48 -34.96 -9.28
N SER A 43 26.08 -33.69 -9.10
CA SER A 43 25.58 -32.84 -10.18
C SER A 43 26.59 -32.62 -11.31
N VAL A 44 27.90 -32.72 -11.02
CA VAL A 44 28.99 -32.64 -11.99
C VAL A 44 29.61 -34.01 -12.33
N GLY A 45 28.93 -35.10 -11.95
CA GLY A 45 29.31 -36.47 -12.30
C GLY A 45 30.32 -37.14 -11.36
N ILE A 46 30.68 -36.53 -10.23
CA ILE A 46 31.59 -37.12 -9.24
C ILE A 46 30.77 -37.96 -8.26
N THR A 47 30.96 -39.27 -8.29
CA THR A 47 30.18 -40.24 -7.48
C THR A 47 31.02 -40.96 -6.43
N SER A 48 32.34 -40.87 -6.52
CA SER A 48 33.30 -41.37 -5.54
C SER A 48 34.57 -40.52 -5.59
N LEU A 49 35.23 -40.34 -4.44
CA LEU A 49 36.54 -39.70 -4.38
C LEU A 49 37.67 -40.65 -4.77
N SER A 50 37.54 -41.95 -4.49
CA SER A 50 38.61 -42.94 -4.62
C SER A 50 39.05 -43.20 -6.07
N SER A 51 38.26 -42.78 -7.06
CA SER A 51 38.54 -42.96 -8.49
C SER A 51 39.03 -41.69 -9.19
N LEU A 52 39.22 -40.57 -8.48
CA LEU A 52 39.55 -39.28 -9.09
C LEU A 52 41.03 -39.09 -9.40
N GLY A 53 41.93 -39.73 -8.64
CA GLY A 53 43.38 -39.57 -8.76
C GLY A 53 43.91 -38.37 -7.98
N SER A 54 45.10 -37.87 -8.35
CA SER A 54 45.82 -36.83 -7.61
C SER A 54 45.76 -35.45 -8.29
N LEU A 55 45.43 -34.42 -7.51
CA LEU A 55 45.44 -33.01 -7.90
C LEU A 55 46.74 -32.37 -7.38
N ASN A 56 47.69 -32.12 -8.29
CA ASN A 56 48.99 -31.53 -7.95
C ASN A 56 48.98 -30.02 -8.21
N LEU A 57 49.27 -29.23 -7.18
CA LEU A 57 49.11 -27.77 -7.16
C LEU A 57 50.42 -27.09 -6.76
N SER A 58 50.89 -26.13 -7.57
CA SER A 58 52.15 -25.42 -7.35
C SER A 58 52.10 -23.96 -7.83
N GLY A 59 52.76 -23.05 -7.13
CA GLY A 59 52.92 -21.64 -7.54
C GLY A 59 51.83 -20.70 -7.01
N ASN A 60 51.54 -19.60 -7.72
CA ASN A 60 50.44 -18.70 -7.35
C ASN A 60 49.16 -19.16 -8.05
N LEU A 61 48.13 -19.51 -7.28
CA LEU A 61 46.92 -20.16 -7.78
C LEU A 61 45.67 -19.36 -7.44
N ILE A 62 44.74 -19.23 -8.39
CA ILE A 62 43.42 -18.65 -8.18
C ILE A 62 42.37 -19.74 -8.42
N PRO A 63 41.61 -20.16 -7.39
CA PRO A 63 40.45 -21.04 -7.56
C PRO A 63 39.37 -20.36 -8.42
N GLN A 64 38.62 -21.17 -9.19
CA GLN A 64 37.44 -20.70 -9.92
C GLN A 64 36.17 -21.35 -9.36
N ALA A 65 35.05 -20.63 -9.51
CA ALA A 65 33.76 -21.15 -9.12
C ALA A 65 33.42 -22.40 -9.96
N GLY A 66 32.84 -23.41 -9.31
CA GLY A 66 32.67 -24.74 -9.87
C GLY A 66 33.66 -25.75 -9.29
N VAL A 67 33.81 -26.90 -9.95
CA VAL A 67 34.58 -28.03 -9.43
C VAL A 67 35.87 -28.23 -10.22
N THR A 68 37.01 -27.98 -9.57
CA THR A 68 38.34 -28.38 -10.04
C THR A 68 38.61 -29.83 -9.62
N LYS A 69 38.96 -30.66 -10.60
CA LYS A 69 39.29 -32.08 -10.45
C LYS A 69 40.63 -32.41 -11.12
N PRO A 70 41.26 -33.56 -10.82
CA PRO A 70 42.48 -33.99 -11.51
C PRO A 70 42.38 -33.94 -13.03
N SER A 71 43.41 -33.36 -13.65
CA SER A 71 43.52 -33.18 -15.09
C SER A 71 45.00 -33.04 -15.47
N SER A 72 45.37 -33.50 -16.66
CA SER A 72 46.71 -33.26 -17.22
C SER A 72 46.96 -31.79 -17.58
N ASN A 73 45.89 -30.98 -17.69
CA ASN A 73 45.97 -29.55 -17.97
C ASN A 73 45.04 -28.77 -17.01
N LEU A 74 45.61 -28.30 -15.89
CA LEU A 74 44.89 -27.64 -14.78
C LEU A 74 44.72 -26.13 -14.95
N ILE A 75 45.51 -25.47 -15.80
CA ILE A 75 45.54 -24.01 -15.91
C ILE A 75 44.56 -23.55 -17.00
N ALA A 76 43.59 -22.73 -16.64
CA ALA A 76 42.63 -22.12 -17.56
C ALA A 76 43.24 -20.90 -18.24
N THR A 77 43.83 -20.02 -17.44
CA THR A 77 44.45 -18.75 -17.88
C THR A 77 45.41 -18.25 -16.80
N THR A 78 46.05 -17.11 -17.03
CA THR A 78 46.82 -16.39 -16.00
C THR A 78 46.24 -14.99 -15.80
N THR A 79 46.33 -14.47 -14.58
CA THR A 79 45.88 -13.11 -14.25
C THR A 79 46.81 -12.48 -13.22
N TYR A 80 46.74 -11.17 -13.08
CA TYR A 80 47.48 -10.44 -12.05
C TYR A 80 46.62 -10.23 -10.81
N PHE A 81 47.27 -10.25 -9.65
CA PHE A 81 46.73 -9.75 -8.40
C PHE A 81 47.76 -8.81 -7.77
N GLN A 82 47.31 -7.76 -7.09
CA GLN A 82 48.21 -6.71 -6.57
C GLN A 82 48.04 -6.42 -5.08
N SER A 83 47.02 -7.02 -4.44
CA SER A 83 46.61 -6.63 -3.09
C SER A 83 46.25 -7.85 -2.23
N ALA A 84 47.09 -8.87 -2.23
CA ALA A 84 47.00 -10.01 -1.31
C ALA A 84 48.12 -9.94 -0.25
N TYR A 85 48.17 -10.94 0.64
CA TYR A 85 49.24 -11.06 1.62
C TYR A 85 49.86 -12.45 1.58
N LYS A 86 51.15 -12.54 1.90
CA LYS A 86 51.87 -13.81 2.02
C LYS A 86 52.42 -13.95 3.42
N ALA A 87 52.26 -15.14 4.00
CA ALA A 87 52.85 -15.47 5.29
C ALA A 87 54.36 -15.70 5.10
N ILE A 88 55.17 -15.04 5.93
CA ILE A 88 56.63 -15.16 5.93
C ILE A 88 57.10 -15.48 7.35
N SER A 89 57.94 -16.50 7.48
CA SER A 89 58.56 -16.88 8.75
C SER A 89 59.68 -15.89 9.11
N THR A 90 59.69 -15.40 10.35
CA THR A 90 60.62 -14.34 10.81
C THR A 90 61.92 -14.88 11.43
N GLY A 91 62.12 -16.20 11.47
CA GLY A 91 63.37 -16.85 11.88
C GLY A 91 63.82 -16.66 13.34
N THR A 92 63.16 -15.79 14.12
CA THR A 92 63.59 -15.38 15.48
C THR A 92 62.48 -15.51 16.53
N THR A 93 61.23 -15.73 16.13
CA THR A 93 60.13 -16.14 17.00
C THR A 93 59.28 -17.19 16.29
N LYS A 94 58.51 -18.00 17.02
CA LYS A 94 57.57 -19.01 16.47
C LYS A 94 56.42 -18.42 15.61
N ASN A 95 56.43 -17.12 15.31
CA ASN A 95 55.29 -16.42 14.72
C ASN A 95 55.59 -15.92 13.30
N SER A 96 54.73 -16.29 12.35
CA SER A 96 54.72 -15.78 10.98
C SER A 96 54.08 -14.38 10.91
N VAL A 97 54.46 -13.57 9.92
CA VAL A 97 53.85 -12.26 9.65
C VAL A 97 53.33 -12.18 8.22
N LEU A 98 52.26 -11.43 8.02
CA LEU A 98 51.69 -11.15 6.71
C LEU A 98 52.36 -9.94 6.09
N GLN A 99 52.91 -10.11 4.88
CA GLN A 99 53.45 -9.02 4.07
C GLN A 99 52.64 -8.84 2.78
N PRO A 100 52.48 -7.59 2.28
CA PRO A 100 51.84 -7.34 1.01
C PRO A 100 52.47 -8.15 -0.12
N PHE A 101 51.63 -8.76 -0.95
CA PHE A 101 52.06 -9.63 -2.03
C PHE A 101 51.19 -9.41 -3.28
N GLY A 102 51.85 -9.40 -4.41
CA GLY A 102 51.25 -9.26 -5.73
C GLY A 102 52.09 -9.99 -6.77
N GLY A 103 51.51 -10.25 -7.94
CA GLY A 103 52.18 -10.92 -9.03
C GLY A 103 51.19 -11.55 -10.01
N GLN A 104 51.71 -12.41 -10.87
CA GLN A 104 50.91 -13.23 -11.76
C GLN A 104 50.51 -14.53 -11.05
N ALA A 105 49.28 -14.98 -11.26
CA ALA A 105 48.73 -16.24 -10.76
C ALA A 105 48.06 -17.03 -11.87
N SER A 106 48.16 -18.35 -11.78
CA SER A 106 47.48 -19.31 -12.64
C SER A 106 46.06 -19.52 -12.12
N VAL A 107 45.09 -19.29 -13.00
CA VAL A 107 43.67 -19.51 -12.72
C VAL A 107 43.37 -20.97 -13.04
N LEU A 108 42.83 -21.71 -12.07
CA LEU A 108 42.53 -23.13 -12.24
C LEU A 108 41.26 -23.36 -13.06
N LYS A 109 41.24 -24.41 -13.87
CA LYS A 109 40.02 -24.86 -14.55
C LYS A 109 39.02 -25.41 -13.55
N ALA A 110 37.74 -25.09 -13.75
CA ALA A 110 36.64 -25.64 -12.98
C ALA A 110 35.51 -26.07 -13.93
N VAL A 111 34.85 -27.19 -13.59
CA VAL A 111 33.60 -27.61 -14.20
C VAL A 111 32.48 -26.76 -13.58
N PRO A 112 31.71 -26.00 -14.36
CA PRO A 112 30.60 -25.21 -13.82
C PRO A 112 29.60 -26.11 -13.10
N ILE A 113 29.12 -25.66 -11.94
CA ILE A 113 27.99 -26.30 -11.27
C ILE A 113 26.72 -25.84 -12.03
N PRO A 114 25.84 -26.75 -12.47
CA PRO A 114 24.63 -26.38 -13.20
C PRO A 114 23.82 -25.34 -12.41
N SER A 115 23.38 -24.27 -13.08
CA SER A 115 22.79 -23.07 -12.46
C SER A 115 21.48 -23.29 -11.69
N GLN A 116 20.96 -24.51 -11.63
CA GLN A 116 19.61 -24.83 -11.11
C GLN A 116 19.60 -25.60 -9.78
N THR A 117 20.74 -25.80 -9.11
CA THR A 117 20.82 -26.91 -8.15
C THR A 117 21.63 -26.59 -6.90
N VAL A 118 20.95 -26.33 -5.78
CA VAL A 118 20.76 -27.20 -4.61
C VAL A 118 20.11 -26.30 -3.54
N TYR A 119 18.86 -26.59 -3.14
CA TYR A 119 18.23 -26.00 -1.94
C TYR A 119 18.22 -27.06 -0.84
N ALA A 120 19.32 -27.20 -0.09
CA ALA A 120 19.29 -28.02 1.11
C ALA A 120 18.61 -27.23 2.24
N ALA A 121 17.52 -27.79 2.78
CA ALA A 121 16.83 -27.25 3.94
C ALA A 121 17.50 -27.76 5.22
N SER A 122 18.29 -26.91 5.89
CA SER A 122 18.65 -27.11 7.28
C SER A 122 18.24 -25.89 8.12
N GLY A 123 17.13 -26.03 8.86
CA GLY A 123 16.70 -25.12 9.94
C GLY A 123 16.23 -23.71 9.52
N PRO A 124 15.46 -23.03 10.40
CA PRO A 124 15.12 -21.64 10.18
C PRO A 124 16.42 -20.85 10.28
N SER A 125 16.79 -20.15 9.21
CA SER A 125 18.09 -19.52 8.93
C SER A 125 19.07 -20.44 8.19
N VAL A 126 18.95 -20.41 6.86
CA VAL A 126 20.02 -20.40 5.83
C VAL A 126 19.51 -21.20 4.63
N THR A 127 19.01 -20.49 3.62
CA THR A 127 18.94 -21.01 2.24
C THR A 127 20.37 -21.20 1.75
N THR A 128 20.93 -22.41 1.82
CA THR A 128 22.21 -22.73 1.17
C THR A 128 21.96 -22.95 -0.31
N GLN A 129 21.81 -21.84 -1.05
CA GLN A 129 22.03 -21.80 -2.49
C GLN A 129 23.52 -22.07 -2.72
N VAL A 130 23.89 -22.91 -3.71
CA VAL A 130 25.28 -22.94 -4.18
C VAL A 130 25.56 -21.56 -4.77
N ASN A 131 26.23 -20.72 -4.00
CA ASN A 131 26.57 -19.39 -4.48
C ASN A 131 27.50 -19.53 -5.68
N ILE A 132 27.26 -18.74 -6.74
CA ILE A 132 28.06 -18.67 -7.97
C ILE A 132 29.54 -18.28 -7.74
N ASP A 133 29.91 -18.02 -6.49
CA ASP A 133 31.25 -17.68 -5.99
C ASP A 133 31.94 -18.84 -5.24
N THR A 134 31.38 -20.05 -5.28
CA THR A 134 31.94 -21.22 -4.57
C THR A 134 32.86 -22.05 -5.47
N ALA A 135 34.12 -22.18 -5.06
CA ALA A 135 35.13 -23.02 -5.69
C ALA A 135 35.31 -24.35 -4.93
N TYR A 136 35.30 -25.47 -5.64
CA TYR A 136 35.56 -26.80 -5.09
C TYR A 136 36.87 -27.37 -5.65
N TRP A 137 37.73 -27.88 -4.78
CA TRP A 137 38.86 -28.73 -5.16
C TRP A 137 38.62 -30.15 -4.68
N VAL A 138 38.51 -31.08 -5.61
CA VAL A 138 38.00 -32.44 -5.32
C VAL A 138 38.90 -33.48 -5.95
N SER A 139 39.43 -34.40 -5.15
CA SER A 139 40.40 -35.39 -5.61
C SER A 139 40.46 -36.61 -4.69
N THR A 140 41.10 -37.70 -5.11
CA THR A 140 41.54 -38.74 -4.16
C THR A 140 42.64 -38.16 -3.27
N GLU A 141 43.66 -37.55 -3.89
CA GLU A 141 44.75 -36.87 -3.19
C GLU A 141 44.91 -35.42 -3.69
N ILE A 142 45.08 -34.44 -2.80
CA ILE A 142 45.47 -33.07 -3.16
C ILE A 142 46.89 -32.82 -2.64
N ASN A 143 47.83 -32.56 -3.54
CA ASN A 143 49.22 -32.27 -3.20
C ASN A 143 49.53 -30.80 -3.49
N ILE A 144 49.75 -30.01 -2.44
CA ILE A 144 50.09 -28.59 -2.52
C ILE A 144 51.59 -28.44 -2.29
N GLN A 145 52.33 -28.08 -3.33
CA GLN A 145 53.80 -28.00 -3.28
C GLN A 145 54.31 -26.78 -2.48
N ASP A 146 55.60 -26.82 -2.15
CA ASP A 146 56.29 -25.74 -1.45
C ASP A 146 56.11 -24.38 -2.12
N ASN A 147 56.07 -23.33 -1.30
CA ASN A 147 55.97 -21.93 -1.70
C ASN A 147 54.69 -21.54 -2.47
N THR A 148 53.69 -22.41 -2.50
CA THR A 148 52.40 -22.17 -3.17
C THR A 148 51.59 -21.09 -2.44
N THR A 149 50.98 -20.18 -3.19
CA THR A 149 50.08 -19.15 -2.66
C THR A 149 48.72 -19.26 -3.35
N VAL A 150 47.69 -19.58 -2.59
CA VAL A 150 46.30 -19.66 -3.08
C VAL A 150 45.62 -18.34 -2.80
N VAL A 151 45.24 -17.62 -3.85
CA VAL A 151 44.62 -16.29 -3.78
C VAL A 151 43.15 -16.40 -4.18
N LEU A 152 42.24 -16.26 -3.23
CA LEU A 152 40.82 -16.12 -3.51
C LEU A 152 40.57 -14.70 -4.06
N LYS A 153 40.32 -14.62 -5.36
CA LYS A 153 40.02 -13.38 -6.07
C LYS A 153 38.51 -13.22 -6.18
N GLN A 154 37.97 -12.00 -6.18
CA GLN A 154 36.53 -11.82 -6.41
C GLN A 154 36.10 -12.32 -7.81
N PRO A 155 34.88 -12.89 -7.95
CA PRO A 155 33.82 -13.00 -6.95
C PRO A 155 34.01 -14.10 -5.91
N GLN A 156 35.02 -14.97 -6.01
CA GLN A 156 35.15 -16.19 -5.21
C GLN A 156 35.23 -15.91 -3.71
N ARG A 157 34.21 -16.38 -2.99
CA ARG A 157 34.05 -16.17 -1.55
C ARG A 157 34.20 -17.46 -0.74
N TYR A 158 33.98 -18.61 -1.36
CA TYR A 158 34.07 -19.89 -0.68
C TYR A 158 35.04 -20.80 -1.42
N LEU A 159 35.96 -21.43 -0.68
CA LEU A 159 36.81 -22.49 -1.19
C LEU A 159 36.62 -23.76 -0.35
N ILE A 160 36.13 -24.81 -1.00
CA ILE A 160 35.85 -26.10 -0.35
C ILE A 160 36.81 -27.15 -0.92
N LEU A 161 37.61 -27.78 -0.06
CA LEU A 161 38.51 -28.86 -0.41
C LEU A 161 37.90 -30.17 0.07
N ILE A 162 37.78 -31.16 -0.81
CA ILE A 162 37.25 -32.49 -0.48
C ILE A 162 38.20 -33.54 -1.04
N ALA A 163 38.90 -34.27 -0.17
CA ALA A 163 39.81 -35.32 -0.60
C ALA A 163 39.95 -36.45 0.41
N GLU A 164 40.41 -37.62 -0.01
CA GLU A 164 40.81 -38.65 0.95
C GLU A 164 42.13 -38.25 1.62
N LYS A 165 43.07 -37.68 0.87
CA LYS A 165 44.37 -37.23 1.39
C LYS A 165 44.73 -35.82 0.94
N ILE A 166 45.25 -34.99 1.84
CA ILE A 166 45.83 -33.67 1.50
C ILE A 166 47.27 -33.59 2.03
N THR A 167 48.23 -33.34 1.13
CA THR A 167 49.64 -33.14 1.47
C THR A 167 50.02 -31.69 1.22
N VAL A 168 50.51 -30.98 2.24
CA VAL A 168 50.89 -29.56 2.15
C VAL A 168 52.39 -29.40 2.35
N GLY A 169 53.04 -28.73 1.39
CA GLY A 169 54.46 -28.36 1.44
C GLY A 169 54.76 -27.21 2.40
N GLN A 170 56.01 -26.75 2.39
CA GLN A 170 56.48 -25.62 3.20
C GLN A 170 56.05 -24.28 2.61
N ASN A 171 55.86 -23.25 3.45
CA ASN A 171 55.53 -21.88 3.05
C ASN A 171 54.27 -21.74 2.17
N VAL A 172 53.27 -22.60 2.40
CA VAL A 172 51.98 -22.53 1.71
C VAL A 172 51.08 -21.49 2.39
N THR A 173 50.53 -20.54 1.64
CA THR A 173 49.59 -19.53 2.15
C THR A 173 48.28 -19.54 1.38
N PHE A 174 47.16 -19.58 2.09
CA PHE A 174 45.83 -19.25 1.56
C PHE A 174 45.51 -17.80 1.96
N THR A 175 45.22 -16.96 0.98
CA THR A 175 44.94 -15.53 1.14
C THR A 175 43.84 -15.13 0.17
N TRP A 176 43.42 -13.87 0.20
CA TRP A 176 42.48 -13.31 -0.76
C TRP A 176 42.90 -11.92 -1.24
N GLU A 177 42.38 -11.50 -2.39
CA GLU A 177 42.68 -10.18 -2.97
C GLU A 177 41.78 -9.11 -2.35
N ARG A 178 42.39 -8.06 -1.80
CA ARG A 178 41.74 -6.90 -1.16
C ARG A 178 41.97 -5.64 -2.00
N PRO A 179 41.20 -5.41 -3.09
CA PRO A 179 41.47 -4.30 -3.99
C PRO A 179 41.46 -2.96 -3.26
N THR A 180 42.47 -2.12 -3.50
CA THR A 180 42.49 -0.76 -2.95
C THR A 180 41.32 0.05 -3.52
N LYS A 181 40.51 0.65 -2.63
CA LYS A 181 39.39 1.50 -3.02
C LYS A 181 39.76 2.96 -2.77
N ALA A 182 39.52 3.81 -3.78
CA ALA A 182 39.78 5.23 -3.67
C ALA A 182 38.75 5.92 -2.76
N SER A 183 39.20 6.89 -1.96
CA SER A 183 38.30 7.78 -1.24
C SER A 183 37.52 8.64 -2.23
N PRO A 184 36.24 8.94 -1.96
CA PRO A 184 35.44 9.82 -2.80
C PRO A 184 36.10 11.19 -2.99
N ALA A 185 36.08 11.69 -4.22
CA ALA A 185 36.62 13.00 -4.53
C ALA A 185 35.80 14.11 -3.85
N LYS A 186 36.48 15.19 -3.47
CA LYS A 186 35.82 16.40 -2.96
C LYS A 186 34.96 17.02 -4.07
N PRO A 187 33.67 17.32 -3.84
CA PRO A 187 32.85 18.01 -4.84
C PRO A 187 33.39 19.42 -5.13
N TRP A 188 33.22 19.88 -6.38
CA TRP A 188 33.65 21.21 -6.81
C TRP A 188 32.88 22.30 -6.07
N LYS A 189 33.57 23.39 -5.69
CA LYS A 189 32.93 24.55 -5.03
C LYS A 189 31.84 25.16 -5.92
N PRO A 190 30.64 25.48 -5.38
CA PRO A 190 29.59 26.17 -6.14
C PRO A 190 30.05 27.52 -6.69
N ALA A 191 29.55 27.89 -7.87
CA ALA A 191 29.83 29.20 -8.46
C ALA A 191 29.29 30.33 -7.58
N THR A 192 29.98 31.48 -7.61
CA THR A 192 29.50 32.69 -6.93
C THR A 192 28.31 33.26 -7.73
N PRO A 193 27.16 33.55 -7.10
CA PRO A 193 26.03 34.18 -7.79
C PRO A 193 26.45 35.50 -8.45
N PRO A 194 25.82 35.87 -9.58
CA PRO A 194 26.11 37.14 -10.23
C PRO A 194 25.74 38.31 -9.31
N GLN A 195 26.36 39.47 -9.55
CA GLN A 195 26.00 40.69 -8.85
C GLN A 195 24.51 40.99 -9.04
N ALA A 196 23.82 41.37 -7.97
CA ALA A 196 22.44 41.82 -8.05
C ALA A 196 22.31 43.06 -8.97
N PRO A 197 21.20 43.21 -9.70
CA PRO A 197 21.02 44.32 -10.62
C PRO A 197 21.01 45.67 -9.89
N THR A 198 21.25 46.75 -10.64
CA THR A 198 21.10 48.10 -10.09
C THR A 198 19.64 48.33 -9.70
N SER A 199 19.39 48.82 -8.48
CA SER A 199 18.03 49.10 -8.02
C SER A 199 17.36 50.18 -8.86
N SER A 200 16.06 50.08 -9.09
CA SER A 200 15.21 51.16 -9.64
C SER A 200 14.60 52.04 -8.55
N THR A 201 14.76 51.65 -7.27
CA THR A 201 14.20 52.34 -6.09
C THR A 201 15.31 52.88 -5.19
N LEU A 202 14.92 53.53 -4.10
CA LEU A 202 15.87 54.11 -3.14
C LEU A 202 16.50 53.06 -2.21
N VAL A 203 15.94 51.84 -2.19
CA VAL A 203 16.45 50.69 -1.43
C VAL A 203 17.31 49.83 -2.35
N GLY A 204 18.46 49.38 -1.85
CA GLY A 204 19.35 48.49 -2.59
C GLY A 204 18.78 47.08 -2.77
N ILE A 205 19.20 46.38 -3.81
CA ILE A 205 18.84 44.97 -4.02
C ILE A 205 19.97 44.10 -3.45
N ASN A 206 19.66 43.30 -2.44
CA ASN A 206 20.67 42.45 -1.79
C ASN A 206 21.20 41.38 -2.76
N GLY A 207 22.47 41.02 -2.60
CA GLY A 207 23.09 39.93 -3.32
C GLY A 207 22.48 38.58 -2.91
N THR A 208 22.47 37.63 -3.84
CA THR A 208 21.99 36.28 -3.59
C THR A 208 22.95 35.54 -2.66
N ASN A 209 22.43 34.82 -1.67
CA ASN A 209 23.27 34.01 -0.78
C ASN A 209 24.00 32.90 -1.56
N GLY A 210 25.20 32.58 -1.12
CA GLY A 210 25.99 31.47 -1.65
C GLY A 210 25.34 30.13 -1.32
N THR A 211 25.49 29.17 -2.22
CA THR A 211 24.97 27.83 -2.03
C THR A 211 25.72 27.11 -0.91
N HIS A 212 25.01 26.52 0.04
CA HIS A 212 25.60 25.68 1.08
C HIS A 212 26.32 24.47 0.45
N GLY A 213 27.50 24.13 0.95
CA GLY A 213 28.24 22.96 0.53
C GLY A 213 27.51 21.68 0.94
N VAL A 214 27.51 20.68 0.05
CA VAL A 214 26.95 19.37 0.33
C VAL A 214 27.96 18.47 1.07
N LYS A 215 27.43 17.47 1.78
CA LYS A 215 28.23 16.46 2.47
C LYS A 215 29.14 15.71 1.48
N GLY A 216 30.37 15.42 1.89
CA GLY A 216 31.30 14.58 1.11
C GLY A 216 30.76 13.17 0.89
N GLY A 217 31.22 12.49 -0.15
CA GLY A 217 30.81 11.11 -0.43
C GLY A 217 31.24 10.16 0.69
N ARG A 218 30.40 9.17 1.02
CA ARG A 218 30.75 8.12 1.97
C ARG A 218 31.88 7.23 1.42
N GLY A 219 32.87 6.92 2.25
CA GLY A 219 33.94 6.00 1.94
C GLY A 219 33.41 4.59 1.64
N PRO A 220 33.92 3.89 0.62
CA PRO A 220 33.54 2.51 0.37
C PRO A 220 33.82 1.58 1.56
N ASP A 221 32.90 0.66 1.82
CA ASP A 221 33.09 -0.37 2.85
C ASP A 221 34.18 -1.36 2.44
N GLY A 222 34.91 -1.89 3.42
CA GLY A 222 35.84 -3.00 3.22
C GLY A 222 35.10 -4.28 2.87
N HIS A 223 35.66 -5.08 1.97
CA HIS A 223 35.10 -6.40 1.67
C HIS A 223 35.31 -7.37 2.84
N SER A 224 34.30 -8.21 3.08
CA SER A 224 34.43 -9.31 4.04
C SER A 224 35.32 -10.40 3.45
N ALA A 225 36.14 -11.01 4.30
CA ALA A 225 37.03 -12.09 3.89
C ALA A 225 36.27 -13.35 3.49
N PRO A 226 36.87 -14.20 2.64
CA PRO A 226 36.26 -15.44 2.21
C PRO A 226 36.26 -16.49 3.32
N GLU A 227 35.55 -17.59 3.07
CA GLU A 227 35.49 -18.74 3.95
C GLU A 227 36.14 -19.95 3.26
N ILE A 228 36.87 -20.74 4.03
CA ILE A 228 37.55 -21.94 3.55
C ILE A 228 37.08 -23.13 4.37
N GLU A 229 36.76 -24.22 3.68
CA GLU A 229 36.27 -25.45 4.27
C GLU A 229 37.04 -26.65 3.74
N LEU A 230 37.49 -27.53 4.63
CA LEU A 230 38.30 -28.70 4.31
C LEU A 230 37.60 -29.96 4.82
N TRP A 231 37.40 -30.93 3.94
CA TRP A 231 36.93 -32.28 4.24
C TRP A 231 37.99 -33.28 3.83
N VAL A 232 38.62 -33.93 4.80
CA VAL A 232 39.80 -34.75 4.55
C VAL A 232 39.89 -35.96 5.47
N LEU A 233 40.30 -37.12 4.94
CA LEU A 233 40.48 -38.34 5.76
C LEU A 233 41.91 -38.50 6.29
N ASP A 234 42.90 -37.98 5.57
CA ASP A 234 44.31 -37.92 5.96
C ASP A 234 44.96 -36.59 5.54
N MET A 235 45.67 -35.90 6.43
CA MET A 235 46.30 -34.61 6.08
C MET A 235 47.67 -34.45 6.72
N THR A 236 48.65 -34.00 5.93
CA THR A 236 50.02 -33.69 6.37
C THR A 236 50.47 -32.30 5.92
N GLY A 237 51.39 -31.68 6.66
CA GLY A 237 51.88 -30.31 6.40
C GLY A 237 51.08 -29.23 7.13
N ARG A 238 51.49 -27.96 7.02
CA ARG A 238 50.86 -26.82 7.75
C ARG A 238 50.78 -25.56 6.90
N PRO A 239 49.65 -25.27 6.26
CA PRO A 239 49.44 -24.00 5.56
C PRO A 239 49.16 -22.86 6.55
N ALA A 240 49.43 -21.63 6.09
CA ALA A 240 48.97 -20.41 6.74
C ALA A 240 47.68 -19.90 6.07
N PHE A 241 46.74 -19.37 6.85
CA PHE A 241 45.47 -18.82 6.36
C PHE A 241 45.30 -17.34 6.72
N ASP A 242 45.25 -16.46 5.73
CA ASP A 242 44.90 -15.05 5.90
C ASP A 242 43.45 -14.79 5.46
N LEU A 243 42.57 -14.69 6.45
CA LEU A 243 41.14 -14.44 6.31
C LEU A 243 40.72 -13.18 7.09
N ASN A 244 41.61 -12.19 7.22
CA ASN A 244 41.24 -10.89 7.78
C ASN A 244 40.32 -10.12 6.83
N GLY A 245 39.31 -9.45 7.39
CA GLY A 245 38.46 -8.51 6.67
C GLY A 245 39.24 -7.31 6.16
N GLN A 246 38.81 -6.71 5.06
CA GLN A 246 39.44 -5.52 4.52
C GLN A 246 39.04 -4.27 5.31
N ASP A 247 39.96 -3.34 5.51
CA ASP A 247 39.66 -2.04 6.12
C ASP A 247 38.71 -1.21 5.24
N GLY A 248 37.84 -0.42 5.88
CA GLY A 248 37.00 0.55 5.22
C GLY A 248 37.79 1.75 4.72
N THR A 249 37.33 2.35 3.62
CA THR A 249 38.00 3.51 3.02
C THR A 249 37.60 4.81 3.73
N ALA A 250 38.50 5.79 3.78
CA ALA A 250 38.19 7.10 4.32
C ALA A 250 37.09 7.81 3.52
N GLY A 251 36.23 8.56 4.23
CA GLY A 251 35.20 9.38 3.60
C GLY A 251 35.78 10.55 2.79
N GLY A 252 35.03 10.99 1.78
CA GLY A 252 35.41 12.13 0.95
C GLY A 252 35.30 13.44 1.71
N ALA A 253 36.11 14.44 1.36
CA ALA A 253 35.99 15.76 1.97
C ALA A 253 34.66 16.43 1.60
N GLY A 254 34.08 17.20 2.53
CA GLY A 254 32.87 17.99 2.30
C GLY A 254 33.08 19.06 1.23
N GLN A 255 32.02 19.42 0.50
CA GLN A 255 32.09 20.47 -0.50
C GLN A 255 32.32 21.83 0.17
N ASP A 256 33.11 22.70 -0.46
CA ASP A 256 33.24 24.09 0.00
C ASP A 256 31.92 24.84 -0.21
N GLY A 257 31.55 25.69 0.74
CA GLY A 257 30.41 26.58 0.57
C GLY A 257 30.65 27.59 -0.56
N GLY A 258 29.60 27.88 -1.34
CA GLY A 258 29.63 28.90 -2.39
C GLY A 258 29.76 30.30 -1.77
N ASN A 259 30.51 31.19 -2.43
CA ASN A 259 30.56 32.58 -1.98
C ASN A 259 29.21 33.27 -2.23
N GLY A 260 28.84 34.25 -1.40
CA GLY A 260 27.68 35.10 -1.63
C GLY A 260 27.87 36.03 -2.83
N GLY A 261 26.76 36.31 -3.53
CA GLY A 261 26.73 37.28 -4.62
C GLY A 261 26.88 38.71 -4.11
N GLN A 262 27.48 39.56 -4.92
CA GLN A 262 27.62 40.98 -4.58
C GLN A 262 26.26 41.69 -4.62
N GLY A 263 26.04 42.61 -3.68
CA GLY A 263 24.86 43.47 -3.67
C GLY A 263 24.76 44.40 -4.88
N GLY A 264 23.53 44.75 -5.25
CA GLY A 264 23.24 45.60 -6.40
C GLY A 264 23.57 47.05 -6.11
N ARG A 265 24.06 47.76 -7.13
CA ARG A 265 24.28 49.21 -7.02
C ARG A 265 22.95 49.93 -6.76
N GLY A 266 22.97 50.97 -5.93
CA GLY A 266 21.79 51.80 -5.74
C GLY A 266 21.36 52.53 -7.02
N LYS A 267 20.09 52.91 -7.14
CA LYS A 267 19.62 53.65 -8.33
C LYS A 267 20.42 54.94 -8.52
N PRO A 268 20.82 55.32 -9.74
CA PRO A 268 21.42 56.62 -9.98
C PRO A 268 20.40 57.74 -9.71
N ALA A 269 20.89 58.91 -9.30
CA ALA A 269 20.07 60.10 -9.18
C ALA A 269 19.56 60.55 -10.56
N GLN A 270 18.36 61.14 -10.58
CA GLN A 270 17.71 61.63 -11.79
C GLN A 270 17.33 63.10 -11.63
N LEU A 271 17.54 63.87 -12.69
CA LEU A 271 17.05 65.24 -12.80
C LEU A 271 15.69 65.26 -13.51
N ASP A 272 14.90 66.30 -13.29
CA ASP A 272 13.72 66.59 -14.09
C ASP A 272 14.10 67.30 -15.40
N TRP A 273 13.09 67.61 -16.22
CA TRP A 273 13.28 68.26 -17.52
C TRP A 273 13.88 69.67 -17.41
N ALA A 274 13.85 70.30 -16.23
CA ALA A 274 14.40 71.62 -15.95
C ALA A 274 15.78 71.55 -15.25
N GLY A 275 16.33 70.35 -15.06
CA GLY A 275 17.64 70.13 -14.46
C GLY A 275 17.66 70.21 -12.92
N PHE A 276 16.49 70.16 -12.26
CA PHE A 276 16.38 70.05 -10.80
C PHE A 276 16.32 68.59 -10.36
N CYS A 277 16.64 68.32 -9.09
CA CYS A 277 16.67 66.96 -8.56
C CYS A 277 15.28 66.33 -8.52
N LYS A 278 14.99 65.40 -9.44
CA LYS A 278 13.73 64.64 -9.49
C LYS A 278 13.73 63.50 -8.48
N SER A 279 14.85 62.79 -8.36
CA SER A 279 15.06 61.82 -7.28
C SER A 279 16.53 61.57 -7.02
N GLY A 280 16.93 61.52 -5.74
CA GLY A 280 18.31 61.25 -5.36
C GLY A 280 18.74 59.80 -5.58
N ALA A 281 20.05 59.56 -5.49
CA ALA A 281 20.63 58.22 -5.60
C ALA A 281 20.17 57.30 -4.46
N GLY A 282 19.96 56.02 -4.77
CA GLY A 282 19.55 54.98 -3.83
C GLY A 282 20.72 54.35 -3.07
N ALA A 283 20.41 53.67 -1.96
CA ALA A 283 21.40 52.89 -1.20
C ALA A 283 21.86 51.66 -1.99
N GLY A 284 23.09 51.20 -1.74
CA GLY A 284 23.54 49.92 -2.28
C GLY A 284 22.91 48.74 -1.51
N GLY A 285 22.67 47.63 -2.18
CA GLY A 285 22.16 46.42 -1.52
C GLY A 285 23.26 45.71 -0.73
N ASN A 286 22.94 45.04 0.36
CA ASN A 286 23.92 44.23 1.09
C ASN A 286 24.37 43.04 0.24
N GLY A 287 25.60 42.56 0.44
CA GLY A 287 26.03 41.32 -0.19
C GLY A 287 25.30 40.11 0.39
N GLY A 288 25.16 39.05 -0.40
CA GLY A 288 24.60 37.79 0.07
C GLY A 288 25.52 37.13 1.09
N ALA A 289 24.97 36.38 2.04
CA ALA A 289 25.76 35.54 2.94
C ALA A 289 26.50 34.45 2.17
N GLY A 290 27.69 34.06 2.64
CA GLY A 290 28.39 32.88 2.13
C GLY A 290 27.67 31.60 2.55
N GLY A 291 27.70 30.57 1.69
CA GLY A 291 27.16 29.26 2.03
C GLY A 291 28.03 28.56 3.09
N ASN A 292 27.39 27.84 4.01
CA ASN A 292 28.12 26.99 4.98
C ASN A 292 28.92 25.90 4.26
N ALA A 293 30.00 25.44 4.90
CA ALA A 293 30.75 24.28 4.43
C ALA A 293 29.88 23.01 4.46
N GLY A 294 30.16 22.07 3.57
CA GLY A 294 29.63 20.72 3.66
C GLY A 294 30.34 19.89 4.72
N ILE A 295 29.59 19.03 5.41
CA ILE A 295 30.13 18.04 6.36
C ILE A 295 31.04 17.05 5.60
N GLY A 296 32.10 16.55 6.23
CA GLY A 296 32.87 15.45 5.66
C GLY A 296 32.01 14.20 5.41
N GLY A 297 32.32 13.43 4.38
CA GLY A 297 31.67 12.15 4.13
C GLY A 297 32.02 11.13 5.22
N ASP A 298 31.10 10.24 5.57
CA ASP A 298 31.41 9.21 6.57
C ASP A 298 32.42 8.21 6.01
N GLY A 299 33.25 7.63 6.86
CA GLY A 299 34.13 6.53 6.47
C GLY A 299 33.34 5.25 6.19
N GLY A 300 33.91 4.39 5.34
CA GLY A 300 33.38 3.05 5.10
C GLY A 300 33.58 2.15 6.32
N ASN A 301 32.68 1.20 6.54
CA ASN A 301 32.84 0.17 7.56
C ASN A 301 33.92 -0.83 7.14
N GLY A 302 34.61 -1.42 8.11
CA GLY A 302 35.50 -2.55 7.86
C GLY A 302 34.71 -3.80 7.49
N GLY A 303 35.29 -4.64 6.63
CA GLY A 303 34.72 -5.94 6.27
C GLY A 303 34.88 -6.95 7.40
N SER A 304 33.97 -7.93 7.47
CA SER A 304 34.06 -8.99 8.48
C SER A 304 35.23 -9.94 8.19
N GLY A 305 35.80 -10.52 9.25
CA GLY A 305 36.75 -11.62 9.12
C GLY A 305 36.09 -12.87 8.56
N GLY A 306 36.89 -13.75 7.96
CA GLY A 306 36.42 -14.97 7.30
C GLY A 306 36.32 -16.15 8.25
N ARG A 307 36.04 -17.33 7.69
CA ARG A 307 35.91 -18.59 8.44
C ARG A 307 36.81 -19.68 7.91
N LEU A 308 37.32 -20.51 8.81
CA LEU A 308 38.05 -21.73 8.49
C LEU A 308 37.39 -22.93 9.16
N TYR A 309 36.86 -23.84 8.36
CA TYR A 309 36.25 -25.07 8.84
C TYR A 309 37.03 -26.29 8.40
N ILE A 310 37.36 -27.18 9.33
CA ILE A 310 38.11 -28.41 9.07
C ILE A 310 37.32 -29.60 9.59
N TYR A 311 37.03 -30.54 8.71
CA TYR A 311 36.35 -31.80 8.98
C TYR A 311 37.34 -32.94 8.71
N ALA A 312 37.83 -33.58 9.77
CA ALA A 312 38.85 -34.62 9.65
C ALA A 312 38.73 -35.67 10.78
N PRO A 313 39.24 -36.88 10.59
CA PRO A 313 39.31 -37.87 11.65
C PRO A 313 40.13 -37.39 12.85
N GLN A 314 39.84 -37.94 14.03
CA GLN A 314 40.54 -37.57 15.27
C GLN A 314 42.07 -37.74 15.15
N THR A 315 42.53 -38.74 14.41
CA THR A 315 43.96 -38.99 14.15
C THR A 315 44.64 -37.84 13.41
N VAL A 316 43.97 -37.26 12.42
CA VAL A 316 44.44 -36.07 11.69
C VAL A 316 44.41 -34.86 12.62
N ILE A 317 43.31 -34.62 13.31
CA ILE A 317 43.19 -33.48 14.24
C ILE A 317 44.31 -33.51 15.29
N ASN A 318 44.67 -34.68 15.80
CA ASN A 318 45.76 -34.85 16.76
C ASN A 318 47.13 -34.42 16.21
N SER A 319 47.39 -34.53 14.91
CA SER A 319 48.66 -34.10 14.30
C SER A 319 48.79 -32.57 14.20
N TYR A 320 47.68 -31.84 14.37
CA TYR A 320 47.61 -30.38 14.40
C TYR A 320 47.53 -29.80 15.83
N ILE A 321 47.69 -30.62 16.88
CA ILE A 321 47.69 -30.16 18.28
C ILE A 321 48.76 -29.08 18.53
N SER A 322 49.90 -29.11 17.83
CA SER A 322 50.92 -28.05 17.94
C SER A 322 50.67 -26.82 17.06
N GLY A 323 49.50 -26.74 16.42
CA GLY A 323 48.89 -25.55 15.82
C GLY A 323 49.24 -25.20 14.38
N PHE A 324 48.40 -24.37 13.76
CA PHE A 324 48.61 -23.76 12.44
C PHE A 324 48.37 -22.25 12.49
N ASP A 325 48.94 -21.51 11.52
CA ASP A 325 48.89 -20.05 11.49
C ASP A 325 47.62 -19.57 10.78
N VAL A 326 46.83 -18.73 11.45
CA VAL A 326 45.59 -18.19 10.88
C VAL A 326 45.25 -16.81 11.42
N ALA A 327 44.66 -15.96 10.58
CA ALA A 327 44.10 -14.67 10.96
C ALA A 327 42.67 -14.52 10.40
N VAL A 328 41.73 -14.10 11.25
CA VAL A 328 40.28 -14.06 10.99
C VAL A 328 39.62 -12.81 11.59
N GLU A 329 40.40 -11.75 11.82
CA GLU A 329 39.91 -10.52 12.43
C GLU A 329 39.11 -9.69 11.42
N GLY A 330 38.19 -8.87 11.91
CA GLY A 330 37.52 -7.86 11.07
C GLY A 330 38.45 -6.72 10.68
N GLY A 331 38.17 -6.09 9.54
CA GLY A 331 38.88 -4.89 9.10
C GLY A 331 38.54 -3.67 9.97
N ARG A 332 39.40 -2.66 9.99
CA ARG A 332 39.14 -1.38 10.69
C ARG A 332 38.15 -0.53 9.91
N GLY A 333 37.38 0.29 10.63
CA GLY A 333 36.55 1.31 10.01
C GLY A 333 37.39 2.44 9.38
N GLY A 334 36.96 2.92 8.23
CA GLY A 334 37.56 4.07 7.55
C GLY A 334 37.33 5.35 8.35
N VAL A 335 38.32 6.24 8.36
CA VAL A 335 38.18 7.55 9.01
C VAL A 335 37.17 8.43 8.28
N GLY A 336 36.45 9.28 9.02
CA GLY A 336 35.57 10.28 8.42
C GLY A 336 36.33 11.30 7.59
N GLY A 337 35.69 11.78 6.52
CA GLY A 337 36.21 12.84 5.66
C GLY A 337 36.31 14.17 6.40
N GLN A 338 37.21 15.04 5.95
CA GLN A 338 37.33 16.40 6.48
C GLN A 338 36.16 17.28 6.00
N PRO A 339 35.72 18.27 6.79
CA PRO A 339 34.71 19.22 6.32
C PRO A 339 35.24 20.08 5.16
N GLY A 340 34.30 20.67 4.40
CA GLY A 340 34.62 21.73 3.45
C GLY A 340 35.02 23.03 4.15
N ASN A 341 35.48 24.00 3.36
CA ASN A 341 35.69 25.37 3.79
C ASN A 341 34.40 26.20 3.56
N PRO A 342 34.06 27.12 4.47
CA PRO A 342 32.91 27.99 4.28
C PRO A 342 33.07 28.93 3.08
N GLY A 343 31.94 29.32 2.50
CA GLY A 343 31.88 30.35 1.48
C GLY A 343 32.07 31.74 2.09
N TYR A 344 32.75 32.62 1.36
CA TYR A 344 32.88 34.01 1.78
C TYR A 344 31.59 34.77 1.51
N GLY A 345 31.20 35.67 2.41
CA GLY A 345 30.10 36.61 2.17
C GLY A 345 30.41 37.55 1.02
N GLY A 346 29.38 37.86 0.22
CA GLY A 346 29.47 38.76 -0.91
C GLY A 346 29.69 40.20 -0.46
N GLU A 347 30.39 40.98 -1.27
CA GLU A 347 30.56 42.41 -0.99
C GLU A 347 29.23 43.18 -1.12
N GLY A 348 29.12 44.29 -0.40
CA GLY A 348 28.00 45.21 -0.57
C GLY A 348 28.00 45.91 -1.93
N GLY A 349 26.82 46.27 -2.41
CA GLY A 349 26.67 47.12 -3.58
C GLY A 349 27.06 48.57 -3.26
N PRO A 350 27.70 49.31 -4.18
CA PRO A 350 27.97 50.72 -3.97
C PRO A 350 26.67 51.54 -4.03
N VAL A 351 26.72 52.75 -3.47
CA VAL A 351 25.64 53.73 -3.57
C VAL A 351 25.40 54.13 -5.04
N GLY A 352 24.18 54.53 -5.37
CA GLY A 352 23.86 55.10 -6.68
C GLY A 352 24.69 56.34 -7.01
N ALA A 353 25.00 56.53 -8.29
CA ALA A 353 25.74 57.71 -8.73
C ALA A 353 24.93 58.99 -8.47
N SER A 354 25.58 60.01 -7.92
CA SER A 354 24.98 61.33 -7.71
C SER A 354 25.26 62.22 -8.90
N VAL A 355 24.36 63.15 -9.19
CA VAL A 355 24.47 64.08 -10.34
C VAL A 355 24.37 65.53 -9.85
N LYS A 356 25.08 66.45 -10.51
CA LYS A 356 24.98 67.88 -10.23
C LYS A 356 23.74 68.45 -10.92
N ALA A 357 22.84 69.04 -10.15
CA ALA A 357 21.68 69.77 -10.63
C ALA A 357 22.04 71.22 -10.99
N ASN A 358 21.13 71.91 -11.67
CA ASN A 358 21.25 73.34 -11.95
C ASN A 358 21.46 74.15 -10.64
N LEU A 359 22.25 75.22 -10.73
CA LEU A 359 22.72 76.06 -9.59
C LEU A 359 23.71 75.36 -8.62
N GLY A 360 24.30 74.23 -9.00
CA GLY A 360 25.42 73.60 -8.27
C GLY A 360 25.01 72.65 -7.14
N ALA A 361 23.72 72.43 -6.91
CA ALA A 361 23.22 71.49 -5.90
C ALA A 361 23.46 70.03 -6.30
N VAL A 362 23.89 69.17 -5.37
CA VAL A 362 24.12 67.73 -5.64
C VAL A 362 22.85 66.93 -5.39
N CYS A 363 22.36 66.23 -6.41
CA CYS A 363 21.23 65.33 -6.33
C CYS A 363 21.71 63.93 -5.89
N GLY A 364 21.54 63.62 -4.61
CA GLY A 364 21.93 62.34 -4.00
C GLY A 364 23.38 62.30 -3.45
N PRO A 365 23.74 61.23 -2.72
CA PRO A 365 22.85 60.18 -2.23
C PRO A 365 22.20 60.52 -0.88
N GLY A 366 22.52 61.68 -0.29
CA GLY A 366 22.08 62.06 1.06
C GLY A 366 22.74 61.17 2.12
N SER A 367 21.97 60.70 3.11
CA SER A 367 22.42 59.81 4.19
C SER A 367 22.55 58.32 3.80
N ARG A 368 22.35 57.97 2.52
CA ARG A 368 22.35 56.57 2.07
C ARG A 368 23.77 56.04 1.88
N THR A 369 24.01 54.84 2.40
CA THR A 369 25.33 54.19 2.40
C THR A 369 25.39 53.02 1.42
N ALA A 370 26.62 52.57 1.15
CA ALA A 370 26.82 51.30 0.45
C ALA A 370 26.24 50.16 1.29
N GLY A 371 25.92 49.05 0.63
CA GLY A 371 25.56 47.83 1.36
C GLY A 371 26.73 47.34 2.19
N SER A 372 26.42 46.59 3.24
CA SER A 372 27.44 45.85 4.00
C SER A 372 27.79 44.54 3.31
N ARG A 373 29.01 44.05 3.54
CA ARG A 373 29.42 42.69 3.16
C ARG A 373 28.55 41.67 3.90
N GLY A 374 28.11 40.63 3.21
CA GLY A 374 27.41 39.51 3.82
C GLY A 374 28.32 38.76 4.81
N PRO A 375 27.77 38.03 5.79
CA PRO A 375 28.58 37.17 6.66
C PRO A 375 29.17 35.99 5.88
N ASP A 376 30.33 35.50 6.32
CA ASP A 376 30.90 34.23 5.85
C ASP A 376 30.04 33.05 6.35
N GLY A 377 30.05 31.94 5.60
CA GLY A 377 29.41 30.71 6.03
C GLY A 377 30.10 30.08 7.25
N TYR A 378 29.44 29.12 7.88
CA TYR A 378 29.99 28.38 9.01
C TYR A 378 30.77 27.13 8.58
N TYR A 379 31.76 26.74 9.38
CA TYR A 379 32.42 25.44 9.28
C TYR A 379 31.45 24.30 9.62
N ALA A 380 31.66 23.15 8.99
CA ALA A 380 30.93 21.92 9.27
C ALA A 380 31.81 20.93 10.07
N SER A 381 31.19 19.84 10.55
CA SER A 381 31.90 18.78 11.26
C SER A 381 32.62 17.82 10.30
N LEU A 382 33.58 17.05 10.83
CA LEU A 382 34.08 15.87 10.12
C LEU A 382 32.95 14.84 9.90
N GLY A 383 33.14 13.95 8.93
CA GLY A 383 32.29 12.77 8.78
C GLY A 383 32.50 11.79 9.94
N LEU A 384 31.56 10.87 10.12
CA LEU A 384 31.71 9.83 11.13
C LEU A 384 32.74 8.79 10.69
N THR A 385 33.51 8.25 11.64
CA THR A 385 34.36 7.07 11.39
C THR A 385 33.48 5.84 11.19
N GLY A 386 33.79 5.02 10.18
CA GLY A 386 33.10 3.77 9.93
C GLY A 386 33.25 2.80 11.10
N SER A 387 32.34 1.83 11.18
CA SER A 387 32.44 0.77 12.20
C SER A 387 33.55 -0.21 11.84
N ASN A 388 34.23 -0.77 12.85
CA ASN A 388 35.12 -1.91 12.63
C ASN A 388 34.30 -3.12 12.17
N GLY A 389 34.87 -3.91 11.26
CA GLY A 389 34.33 -5.18 10.83
C GLY A 389 34.31 -6.18 11.98
N VAL A 390 33.37 -7.13 11.88
CA VAL A 390 33.14 -8.11 12.94
C VAL A 390 34.06 -9.30 12.77
N LYS A 391 34.63 -9.78 13.87
CA LYS A 391 35.16 -11.15 13.96
C LYS A 391 33.98 -12.10 14.10
N LEU A 392 33.73 -12.93 13.10
CA LEU A 392 32.58 -13.83 13.10
C LEU A 392 32.61 -14.77 14.31
N PRO A 393 31.44 -15.16 14.87
CA PRO A 393 31.38 -16.18 15.90
C PRO A 393 31.87 -17.50 15.34
N GLU A 394 32.65 -18.22 16.16
CA GLU A 394 33.33 -19.47 15.80
C GLU A 394 34.07 -19.36 14.46
N PRO A 395 34.99 -18.39 14.30
CA PRO A 395 35.62 -18.12 13.01
C PRO A 395 36.52 -19.27 12.56
N ILE A 396 36.86 -20.17 13.49
CA ILE A 396 37.65 -21.37 13.24
C ILE A 396 36.95 -22.51 13.95
N ARG A 397 36.58 -23.55 13.19
CA ARG A 397 35.89 -24.72 13.70
C ARG A 397 36.54 -25.99 13.17
N ILE A 398 36.78 -26.94 14.05
CA ILE A 398 37.31 -28.25 13.69
C ILE A 398 36.30 -29.31 14.15
N SER A 399 35.84 -30.16 13.25
CA SER A 399 34.85 -31.19 13.56
C SER A 399 35.41 -32.58 13.25
N VAL A 400 35.20 -33.50 14.19
CA VAL A 400 35.60 -34.90 14.01
C VAL A 400 34.62 -35.57 13.05
N ILE A 401 35.15 -36.29 12.06
CA ILE A 401 34.36 -37.15 11.17
C ILE A 401 34.82 -38.61 11.28
N ASP A 402 33.89 -39.54 11.09
CA ASP A 402 34.20 -40.96 10.92
C ASP A 402 34.46 -41.26 9.42
N PRO A 403 35.61 -41.87 9.08
CA PRO A 403 35.95 -42.16 7.68
C PRO A 403 34.94 -43.06 6.96
N ASP A 404 34.34 -44.03 7.65
CA ASP A 404 33.43 -44.99 7.04
C ASP A 404 32.04 -44.38 6.88
N ASP A 405 31.60 -43.55 7.83
CA ASP A 405 30.36 -42.76 7.67
C ASP A 405 30.49 -41.75 6.52
N PHE A 406 31.64 -41.08 6.39
CA PHE A 406 31.92 -40.17 5.28
C PHE A 406 31.76 -40.87 3.93
N ARG A 407 32.34 -42.07 3.78
CA ARG A 407 32.23 -42.87 2.55
C ARG A 407 30.81 -43.39 2.31
N ARG A 408 30.12 -43.90 3.35
CA ARG A 408 28.72 -44.37 3.23
C ARG A 408 27.79 -43.25 2.80
N LYS A 409 27.96 -42.05 3.35
CA LYS A 409 27.12 -40.90 3.01
C LYS A 409 27.18 -40.54 1.52
N MET A 410 28.32 -40.75 0.85
CA MET A 410 28.45 -40.55 -0.61
C MET A 410 27.63 -41.54 -1.47
N LEU A 411 27.01 -42.57 -0.89
CA LEU A 411 26.25 -43.60 -1.63
C LEU A 411 24.72 -43.49 -1.53
N GLU A 412 24.19 -42.70 -0.58
CA GLU A 412 22.73 -42.46 -0.41
C GLU A 412 22.06 -41.82 -1.66
N PRO A 413 20.73 -41.85 -1.80
CA PRO A 413 20.01 -41.08 -2.82
C PRO A 413 20.17 -39.57 -2.62
N ALA A 414 20.11 -38.80 -3.71
CA ALA A 414 20.27 -37.35 -3.68
C ALA A 414 19.19 -36.64 -4.48
N ILE A 415 18.59 -35.59 -3.90
CA ILE A 415 17.69 -34.66 -4.57
C ILE A 415 18.50 -33.44 -5.02
N PHE A 416 18.30 -33.08 -6.28
CA PHE A 416 18.89 -31.94 -6.94
C PHE A 416 17.95 -30.74 -6.89
N GLU A 417 16.72 -30.92 -7.38
CA GLU A 417 15.69 -29.88 -7.40
C GLU A 417 14.27 -30.49 -7.43
N THR A 418 13.28 -29.65 -7.14
CA THR A 418 11.87 -29.89 -7.41
C THR A 418 11.41 -28.93 -8.50
N SER A 419 10.75 -29.44 -9.54
CA SER A 419 10.30 -28.66 -10.69
C SER A 419 8.80 -28.89 -10.94
N PRO A 420 7.94 -27.86 -10.82
CA PRO A 420 8.28 -26.49 -10.40
C PRO A 420 8.63 -26.40 -8.90
N ALA A 421 9.39 -25.36 -8.53
CA ALA A 421 9.72 -25.08 -7.11
C ALA A 421 8.59 -24.33 -6.38
N TYR A 422 7.66 -23.73 -7.13
CA TYR A 422 6.43 -23.11 -6.65
C TYR A 422 5.27 -23.81 -7.35
N ALA A 423 4.41 -24.46 -6.60
CA ALA A 423 3.33 -25.26 -7.14
C ALA A 423 2.00 -24.90 -6.48
N PHE A 424 0.90 -25.19 -7.16
CA PHE A 424 -0.41 -25.28 -6.54
C PHE A 424 -0.67 -26.72 -6.08
N THR A 425 -1.61 -26.88 -5.15
CA THR A 425 -2.18 -28.19 -4.85
C THR A 425 -2.73 -28.85 -6.12
N GLU A 426 -2.60 -30.18 -6.21
CA GLU A 426 -2.91 -31.02 -7.38
C GLU A 426 -2.05 -30.77 -8.62
N GLU A 427 -1.00 -29.95 -8.52
CA GLU A 427 0.00 -29.84 -9.58
C GLU A 427 1.01 -30.99 -9.49
N ASN A 428 1.53 -31.43 -10.65
CA ASN A 428 2.58 -32.43 -10.71
C ASN A 428 3.94 -31.78 -10.47
N VAL A 429 4.68 -32.26 -9.47
CA VAL A 429 6.04 -31.82 -9.17
C VAL A 429 7.02 -32.95 -9.47
N THR A 430 8.05 -32.64 -10.27
CA THR A 430 9.14 -33.56 -10.58
C THR A 430 10.32 -33.30 -9.66
N VAL A 431 10.67 -34.27 -8.83
CA VAL A 431 11.93 -34.35 -8.09
C VAL A 431 13.02 -34.88 -9.03
N LYS A 432 13.99 -34.05 -9.36
CA LYS A 432 15.20 -34.48 -10.08
C LYS A 432 16.29 -34.80 -9.09
N GLY A 433 17.10 -35.80 -9.39
CA GLY A 433 18.12 -36.28 -8.46
C GLY A 433 18.96 -37.42 -9.02
N LYS A 434 19.44 -38.29 -8.14
CA LYS A 434 20.22 -39.48 -8.51
C LYS A 434 20.06 -40.62 -7.50
N ARG A 435 20.26 -41.84 -8.01
CA ARG A 435 20.14 -43.12 -7.28
C ARG A 435 18.75 -43.36 -6.71
N PHE A 436 17.74 -42.91 -7.44
CA PHE A 436 16.37 -43.30 -7.16
C PHE A 436 16.13 -44.75 -7.56
N THR A 437 15.33 -45.46 -6.79
CA THR A 437 14.88 -46.83 -7.10
C THR A 437 13.39 -46.84 -7.41
N THR A 438 12.92 -47.85 -8.14
CA THR A 438 11.49 -47.95 -8.53
C THR A 438 10.52 -48.07 -7.36
N SER A 439 11.02 -48.40 -6.16
CA SER A 439 10.25 -48.49 -4.91
C SER A 439 10.29 -47.22 -4.05
N ASP A 440 10.97 -46.16 -4.51
CA ASP A 440 11.16 -44.95 -3.73
C ASP A 440 9.85 -44.17 -3.55
N VAL A 441 9.71 -43.53 -2.39
CA VAL A 441 8.55 -42.72 -2.04
C VAL A 441 9.00 -41.30 -1.70
N VAL A 442 8.32 -40.30 -2.28
CA VAL A 442 8.50 -38.90 -1.88
C VAL A 442 7.77 -38.65 -0.57
N LEU A 443 8.44 -38.00 0.37
CA LEU A 443 7.89 -37.49 1.62
C LEU A 443 7.76 -35.97 1.53
N ILE A 444 6.58 -35.44 1.88
CA ILE A 444 6.33 -34.01 2.06
C ILE A 444 6.12 -33.77 3.56
N ASP A 445 7.00 -32.99 4.18
CA ASP A 445 7.07 -32.83 5.65
C ASP A 445 7.09 -34.16 6.41
N GLY A 446 7.72 -35.17 5.82
CA GLY A 446 7.82 -36.53 6.37
C GLY A 446 6.60 -37.42 6.06
N VAL A 447 5.54 -36.89 5.46
CA VAL A 447 4.34 -37.66 5.08
C VAL A 447 4.50 -38.22 3.66
N PRO A 448 4.30 -39.53 3.44
CA PRO A 448 4.34 -40.13 2.11
C PRO A 448 3.35 -39.52 1.13
N ALA A 449 3.83 -39.09 -0.04
CA ALA A 449 3.04 -38.66 -1.17
C ALA A 449 2.97 -39.75 -2.25
N LYS A 450 1.87 -39.77 -3.01
CA LYS A 450 1.72 -40.69 -4.14
C LYS A 450 2.76 -40.37 -5.20
N THR A 451 3.62 -41.35 -5.48
CA THR A 451 4.85 -41.17 -6.25
C THR A 451 4.88 -42.06 -7.48
N ILE A 452 5.45 -41.55 -8.59
CA ILE A 452 5.77 -42.28 -9.81
C ILE A 452 7.27 -42.08 -10.08
N VAL A 453 8.05 -43.16 -10.04
CA VAL A 453 9.48 -43.12 -10.35
C VAL A 453 9.68 -43.41 -11.84
N TYR A 454 10.28 -42.47 -12.58
CA TYR A 454 10.53 -42.63 -14.02
C TYR A 454 11.89 -43.23 -14.31
N SER A 455 12.90 -42.85 -13.53
CA SER A 455 14.28 -43.28 -13.70
C SER A 455 15.02 -43.18 -12.37
N ASP A 456 16.29 -43.59 -12.38
CA ASP A 456 17.22 -43.36 -11.28
C ASP A 456 17.54 -41.88 -11.01
N THR A 457 16.97 -40.97 -11.80
CA THR A 457 17.25 -39.52 -11.81
C THR A 457 15.99 -38.65 -11.75
N ALA A 458 14.78 -39.22 -11.87
CA ALA A 458 13.54 -38.47 -11.86
C ALA A 458 12.40 -39.24 -11.17
N ILE A 459 11.75 -38.55 -10.23
CA ILE A 459 10.55 -38.98 -9.52
C ILE A 459 9.49 -37.89 -9.66
N GLN A 460 8.22 -38.23 -9.86
CA GLN A 460 7.11 -37.27 -9.83
C GLN A 460 6.11 -37.60 -8.74
N PHE A 461 5.50 -36.59 -8.16
CA PHE A 461 4.40 -36.71 -7.22
C PHE A 461 3.35 -35.63 -7.46
N LEU A 462 2.12 -35.90 -7.01
CA LEU A 462 1.02 -34.94 -7.00
C LEU A 462 1.01 -34.19 -5.67
N VAL A 463 0.95 -32.86 -5.71
CA VAL A 463 0.89 -32.05 -4.48
C VAL A 463 -0.45 -32.28 -3.75
N PRO A 464 -0.45 -32.70 -2.47
CA PRO A 464 -1.67 -32.90 -1.69
C PRO A 464 -2.32 -31.59 -1.22
N PHE A 465 -3.53 -31.67 -0.67
CA PHE A 465 -4.22 -30.55 0.00
C PHE A 465 -3.59 -30.26 1.36
N ILE A 466 -2.48 -29.52 1.32
CA ILE A 466 -1.72 -29.04 2.48
C ILE A 466 -1.75 -27.51 2.53
N ASN A 467 -1.30 -26.97 3.66
CA ASN A 467 -1.25 -25.53 3.88
C ASN A 467 -0.34 -24.85 2.83
N GLY A 468 -0.52 -23.55 2.63
CA GLY A 468 0.40 -22.75 1.82
C GLY A 468 1.72 -22.45 2.55
N GLY A 469 2.75 -22.11 1.77
CA GLY A 469 4.07 -21.76 2.27
C GLY A 469 5.15 -22.76 1.88
N GLN A 470 6.26 -22.77 2.61
CA GLN A 470 7.43 -23.61 2.32
C GLN A 470 7.31 -24.98 3.00
N HIS A 471 7.46 -26.04 2.20
CA HIS A 471 7.42 -27.43 2.65
C HIS A 471 8.72 -28.16 2.32
N THR A 472 9.04 -29.17 3.13
CA THR A 472 10.22 -30.02 2.92
C THR A 472 9.87 -31.22 2.05
N VAL A 473 10.69 -31.50 1.05
CA VAL A 473 10.60 -32.68 0.18
C VAL A 473 11.80 -33.60 0.41
N GLN A 474 11.56 -34.90 0.57
CA GLN A 474 12.61 -35.91 0.75
C GLN A 474 12.24 -37.19 0.00
N VAL A 475 13.22 -38.01 -0.38
CA VAL A 475 13.00 -39.33 -0.97
C VAL A 475 13.41 -40.39 0.05
N LYS A 476 12.56 -41.40 0.23
CA LYS A 476 12.81 -42.56 1.09
C LYS A 476 12.86 -43.83 0.26
N GLN A 477 13.95 -44.58 0.39
CA GLN A 477 14.14 -45.90 -0.23
C GLN A 477 13.48 -46.99 0.62
N ALA A 478 13.30 -48.18 0.03
CA ALA A 478 12.63 -49.33 0.67
C ALA A 478 13.36 -49.84 1.93
N ASP A 479 14.69 -49.68 2.00
CA ASP A 479 15.50 -50.03 3.17
C ASP A 479 15.45 -48.99 4.30
N GLY A 480 14.74 -47.89 4.09
CA GLY A 480 14.61 -46.77 5.03
C GLY A 480 15.64 -45.66 4.82
N THR A 481 16.57 -45.80 3.88
CA THR A 481 17.55 -44.75 3.55
C THR A 481 16.84 -43.50 3.05
N LEU A 482 17.23 -42.34 3.59
CA LEU A 482 16.68 -41.03 3.23
C LEU A 482 17.66 -40.24 2.36
N SER A 483 17.14 -39.50 1.39
CA SER A 483 17.92 -38.51 0.64
C SER A 483 18.19 -37.25 1.47
N ASN A 484 18.98 -36.32 0.93
CA ASN A 484 18.92 -34.93 1.40
C ASN A 484 17.52 -34.33 1.21
N LYS A 485 17.25 -33.24 1.91
CA LYS A 485 16.00 -32.48 1.81
C LYS A 485 16.06 -31.44 0.69
N ALA A 486 14.93 -31.22 0.04
CA ALA A 486 14.65 -30.10 -0.88
C ALA A 486 13.47 -29.26 -0.36
N SER A 487 13.24 -28.09 -0.95
CA SER A 487 12.10 -27.22 -0.62
C SER A 487 11.12 -27.15 -1.78
N LEU A 488 9.83 -27.21 -1.46
CA LEU A 488 8.73 -26.92 -2.38
C LEU A 488 7.85 -25.83 -1.75
N TYR A 489 7.50 -24.80 -2.51
CA TYR A 489 6.61 -23.75 -2.05
C TYR A 489 5.19 -23.95 -2.59
N ILE A 490 4.19 -23.98 -1.72
CA ILE A 490 2.76 -24.12 -2.09
C ILE A 490 2.09 -22.76 -2.11
N LYS A 491 1.57 -22.37 -3.28
CA LYS A 491 0.88 -21.09 -3.48
C LYS A 491 -0.61 -21.20 -3.14
N PRO A 492 -1.22 -20.15 -2.55
CA PRO A 492 -2.65 -20.12 -2.32
C PRO A 492 -3.42 -19.93 -3.64
N LYS A 493 -4.60 -20.52 -3.75
CA LYS A 493 -5.50 -20.35 -4.90
C LYS A 493 -6.95 -20.30 -4.45
N ILE A 494 -7.69 -19.30 -4.92
CA ILE A 494 -9.14 -19.19 -4.75
C ILE A 494 -9.83 -19.83 -5.96
N GLN A 495 -10.78 -20.73 -5.70
CA GLN A 495 -11.55 -21.42 -6.73
C GLN A 495 -13.01 -20.97 -6.76
N SER A 496 -13.63 -20.78 -5.60
CA SER A 496 -15.02 -20.34 -5.47
C SER A 496 -15.28 -19.71 -4.10
N ILE A 497 -16.50 -19.22 -3.90
CA ILE A 497 -16.93 -18.55 -2.69
C ILE A 497 -18.29 -19.08 -2.26
N LEU A 498 -18.54 -19.08 -0.95
CA LEU A 498 -19.82 -19.42 -0.35
C LEU A 498 -20.23 -18.33 0.64
N GLN A 499 -21.53 -18.02 0.65
CA GLN A 499 -22.16 -17.16 1.65
C GLN A 499 -23.58 -17.66 1.90
N ASP A 500 -24.04 -17.60 3.14
CA ASP A 500 -25.40 -17.99 3.49
C ASP A 500 -26.46 -17.12 2.79
N GLY A 501 -27.37 -17.79 2.09
CA GLY A 501 -28.43 -17.14 1.31
C GLY A 501 -27.99 -16.57 -0.02
N ILE A 502 -26.81 -16.98 -0.54
CA ILE A 502 -26.35 -16.58 -1.87
C ILE A 502 -27.34 -17.03 -2.96
N ASP A 503 -27.57 -16.16 -3.94
CA ASP A 503 -28.35 -16.52 -5.11
C ASP A 503 -27.56 -17.53 -5.96
N LYS A 504 -28.15 -18.72 -6.16
CA LYS A 504 -27.50 -19.81 -6.92
C LYS A 504 -27.34 -19.47 -8.40
N GLU A 505 -28.13 -18.53 -8.93
CA GLU A 505 -27.99 -18.02 -10.30
C GLU A 505 -26.78 -17.07 -10.42
N TYR A 506 -26.36 -16.45 -9.31
CA TYR A 506 -25.25 -15.49 -9.25
C TYR A 506 -24.24 -15.87 -8.14
N PRO A 507 -23.48 -16.98 -8.30
CA PRO A 507 -22.67 -17.57 -7.23
C PRO A 507 -21.47 -16.71 -6.78
N ASN A 508 -21.17 -15.61 -7.47
CA ASN A 508 -20.11 -14.66 -7.11
C ASN A 508 -20.66 -13.36 -6.53
N ARG A 509 -21.98 -13.25 -6.35
CA ARG A 509 -22.63 -12.06 -5.79
C ARG A 509 -22.82 -12.23 -4.28
N VAL A 510 -22.21 -11.37 -3.48
CA VAL A 510 -22.13 -11.52 -2.02
C VAL A 510 -22.55 -10.25 -1.30
N CYS A 511 -23.23 -10.41 -0.17
CA CYS A 511 -23.78 -9.31 0.63
C CYS A 511 -22.79 -8.89 1.74
N PRO A 512 -22.42 -7.59 1.81
CA PRO A 512 -21.66 -7.03 2.93
C PRO A 512 -22.31 -7.30 4.30
N GLY A 513 -21.49 -7.36 5.35
CA GLY A 513 -21.92 -7.63 6.73
C GLY A 513 -22.12 -9.11 7.07
N LYS A 514 -22.10 -10.01 6.08
CA LYS A 514 -22.22 -11.46 6.28
C LYS A 514 -20.86 -12.16 6.26
N LYS A 515 -20.83 -13.36 6.85
CA LYS A 515 -19.68 -14.27 6.75
C LYS A 515 -19.57 -14.85 5.35
N VAL A 516 -18.34 -14.98 4.89
CA VAL A 516 -18.00 -15.51 3.56
C VAL A 516 -16.92 -16.56 3.71
N THR A 517 -17.09 -17.70 3.04
CA THR A 517 -16.08 -18.76 2.98
C THR A 517 -15.47 -18.82 1.59
N LEU A 518 -14.16 -18.60 1.49
CA LEU A 518 -13.39 -18.88 0.28
C LEU A 518 -13.09 -20.37 0.22
N ILE A 519 -13.36 -20.97 -0.94
CA ILE A 519 -13.02 -22.35 -1.25
C ILE A 519 -11.84 -22.36 -2.23
N GLY A 520 -10.81 -23.13 -1.91
CA GLY A 520 -9.56 -23.11 -2.66
C GLY A 520 -8.53 -24.11 -2.18
N SER A 521 -7.27 -23.74 -2.25
CA SER A 521 -6.14 -24.55 -1.79
C SER A 521 -4.96 -23.69 -1.35
N GLY A 522 -4.02 -24.29 -0.61
CA GLY A 522 -2.81 -23.60 -0.14
C GLY A 522 -3.10 -22.46 0.83
N PHE A 523 -4.22 -22.51 1.57
CA PHE A 523 -4.50 -21.55 2.63
C PHE A 523 -3.71 -21.92 3.90
N THR A 524 -3.41 -20.93 4.74
CA THR A 524 -2.64 -21.12 5.97
C THR A 524 -3.13 -20.18 7.07
N ASP A 525 -2.73 -20.46 8.31
CA ASP A 525 -3.04 -19.59 9.44
C ASP A 525 -2.37 -18.23 9.25
N ASN A 526 -3.04 -17.16 9.71
CA ASN A 526 -2.64 -15.77 9.54
C ASN A 526 -2.61 -15.28 8.08
N ALA A 527 -3.23 -16.00 7.14
CA ALA A 527 -3.49 -15.46 5.82
C ALA A 527 -4.43 -14.24 5.91
N ILE A 528 -4.16 -13.23 5.08
CA ILE A 528 -4.97 -12.02 4.98
C ILE A 528 -5.89 -12.17 3.77
N VAL A 529 -7.19 -11.89 3.95
CA VAL A 529 -8.12 -11.76 2.83
C VAL A 529 -8.24 -10.28 2.49
N ARG A 530 -8.03 -9.93 1.21
CA ARG A 530 -8.23 -8.59 0.67
C ARG A 530 -9.39 -8.58 -0.30
N ILE A 531 -10.33 -7.65 -0.09
CA ILE A 531 -11.40 -7.34 -1.03
C ILE A 531 -11.13 -5.94 -1.58
N HIS A 532 -10.88 -5.85 -2.89
CA HIS A 532 -10.52 -4.62 -3.59
C HIS A 532 -9.38 -3.84 -2.91
N GLY A 533 -8.38 -4.58 -2.41
CA GLY A 533 -7.22 -4.03 -1.72
C GLY A 533 -7.41 -3.74 -0.21
N GLN A 534 -8.65 -3.76 0.30
CA GLN A 534 -8.93 -3.58 1.72
C GLN A 534 -8.85 -4.92 2.46
N GLU A 535 -8.17 -4.95 3.61
CA GLU A 535 -8.06 -6.15 4.44
C GLU A 535 -9.37 -6.42 5.20
N MET A 536 -9.79 -7.69 5.20
CA MET A 536 -11.00 -8.14 5.88
C MET A 536 -10.71 -8.53 7.32
N THR A 537 -11.73 -8.44 8.17
CA THR A 537 -11.65 -8.81 9.58
C THR A 537 -12.11 -10.24 9.81
N ASP A 538 -11.77 -10.79 10.98
CA ASP A 538 -12.19 -12.12 11.44
C ASP A 538 -11.82 -13.27 10.49
N VAL A 539 -10.70 -13.13 9.78
CA VAL A 539 -10.20 -14.18 8.90
C VAL A 539 -9.80 -15.41 9.73
N ARG A 540 -10.42 -16.55 9.46
CA ARG A 540 -10.20 -17.82 10.16
C ARG A 540 -9.96 -18.94 9.16
N LEU A 541 -8.88 -19.70 9.38
CA LEU A 541 -8.64 -20.94 8.66
C LEU A 541 -9.58 -22.03 9.18
N LEU A 542 -10.33 -22.65 8.25
CA LEU A 542 -11.10 -23.87 8.53
C LEU A 542 -10.33 -25.12 8.11
N GLY A 543 -9.45 -24.98 7.11
CA GLY A 543 -8.49 -25.98 6.67
C GLY A 543 -7.68 -25.47 5.47
N PRO A 544 -6.77 -26.27 4.90
CA PRO A 544 -5.92 -25.87 3.78
C PRO A 544 -6.71 -25.47 2.51
N THR A 545 -8.01 -25.77 2.47
CA THR A 545 -8.92 -25.49 1.36
C THR A 545 -10.00 -24.46 1.66
N GLN A 546 -10.12 -23.99 2.91
CA GLN A 546 -11.22 -23.12 3.32
C GLN A 546 -10.77 -22.01 4.29
N LEU A 547 -11.10 -20.76 3.94
CA LEU A 547 -10.94 -19.57 4.78
C LEU A 547 -12.29 -18.88 4.97
N GLU A 548 -12.71 -18.65 6.20
CA GLU A 548 -13.90 -17.86 6.54
C GLU A 548 -13.48 -16.45 6.95
N PHE A 549 -14.27 -15.42 6.60
CA PHE A 549 -14.06 -14.04 7.03
C PHE A 549 -15.38 -13.25 7.06
N THR A 550 -15.39 -12.09 7.73
CA THR A 550 -16.53 -11.15 7.71
C THR A 550 -16.35 -10.16 6.56
N LEU A 551 -17.28 -10.14 5.60
CA LEU A 551 -17.19 -9.23 4.45
C LEU A 551 -17.57 -7.81 4.84
N VAL A 552 -16.65 -6.87 4.62
CA VAL A 552 -16.88 -5.43 4.79
C VAL A 552 -16.80 -4.78 3.41
N ARG A 553 -17.76 -3.91 3.08
CA ARG A 553 -17.74 -3.15 1.81
C ARG A 553 -16.49 -2.25 1.77
N PRO A 554 -15.62 -2.36 0.74
CA PRO A 554 -14.45 -1.50 0.62
C PRO A 554 -14.80 -0.03 0.41
N ASN A 555 -13.96 0.88 0.91
CA ASN A 555 -14.20 2.32 0.81
C ASN A 555 -13.95 2.92 -0.58
N THR A 556 -13.23 2.21 -1.45
CA THR A 556 -12.79 2.71 -2.77
C THR A 556 -13.53 2.06 -3.95
N VAL A 557 -14.65 1.40 -3.70
CA VAL A 557 -15.42 0.72 -4.73
C VAL A 557 -16.20 1.72 -5.60
N ALA A 558 -16.24 1.48 -6.91
CA ALA A 558 -17.03 2.30 -7.83
C ALA A 558 -18.52 2.04 -7.62
N GLU A 559 -19.29 3.12 -7.56
CA GLU A 559 -20.73 3.06 -7.35
C GLU A 559 -21.45 2.37 -8.51
N ASN A 560 -22.30 1.39 -8.22
CA ASN A 560 -23.13 0.71 -9.22
C ASN A 560 -24.36 0.09 -8.56
N ALA A 561 -25.55 0.66 -8.80
CA ALA A 561 -26.80 0.18 -8.22
C ALA A 561 -27.18 -1.26 -8.59
N SER A 562 -26.72 -1.78 -9.74
CA SER A 562 -26.96 -3.17 -10.14
C SER A 562 -26.01 -4.18 -9.46
N GLY A 563 -24.96 -3.71 -8.79
CA GLY A 563 -23.97 -4.53 -8.09
C GLY A 563 -22.55 -4.01 -8.31
N GLU A 564 -21.79 -3.88 -7.22
CA GLU A 564 -20.46 -3.28 -7.27
C GLU A 564 -19.38 -4.32 -7.57
N GLN A 565 -18.58 -4.08 -8.60
CA GLN A 565 -17.54 -5.02 -9.02
C GLN A 565 -16.31 -4.88 -8.13
N VAL A 566 -15.89 -5.99 -7.51
CA VAL A 566 -14.70 -6.05 -6.66
C VAL A 566 -13.89 -7.31 -6.92
N THR A 567 -12.72 -7.40 -6.33
CA THR A 567 -11.82 -8.55 -6.47
C THR A 567 -11.40 -9.06 -5.11
N ALA A 568 -11.33 -10.38 -4.96
CA ALA A 568 -10.79 -11.06 -3.79
C ALA A 568 -9.37 -11.58 -4.05
N GLN A 569 -8.53 -11.50 -3.04
CA GLN A 569 -7.20 -12.09 -3.01
C GLN A 569 -6.85 -12.56 -1.59
N VAL A 570 -6.22 -13.71 -1.48
CA VAL A 570 -5.61 -14.21 -0.23
C VAL A 570 -4.11 -13.91 -0.29
N VAL A 571 -3.54 -13.38 0.79
CA VAL A 571 -2.11 -13.09 0.92
C VAL A 571 -1.56 -13.86 2.11
N LEU A 572 -0.52 -14.67 1.90
CA LEU A 572 0.13 -15.41 2.98
C LEU A 572 0.99 -14.48 3.85
N ALA A 573 1.41 -14.95 5.03
CA ALA A 573 2.18 -14.18 6.00
C ALA A 573 3.54 -13.66 5.46
N ASP A 574 4.11 -14.32 4.45
CA ASP A 574 5.33 -13.89 3.77
C ASP A 574 5.09 -12.89 2.61
N GLY A 575 3.83 -12.50 2.40
CA GLY A 575 3.42 -11.56 1.35
C GLY A 575 3.04 -12.24 0.02
N THR A 576 3.06 -13.57 -0.08
CA THR A 576 2.73 -14.27 -1.32
C THR A 576 1.23 -14.18 -1.64
N PRO A 577 0.84 -13.61 -2.80
CA PRO A 577 -0.57 -13.50 -3.16
C PRO A 577 -1.11 -14.74 -3.87
N SER A 578 -2.42 -14.98 -3.73
CA SER A 578 -3.20 -15.88 -4.57
C SER A 578 -3.50 -15.27 -5.94
N ASN A 579 -4.21 -16.02 -6.78
CA ASN A 579 -4.93 -15.43 -7.91
C ASN A 579 -5.96 -14.40 -7.41
N THR A 580 -6.31 -13.48 -8.30
CA THR A 580 -7.46 -12.61 -8.17
C THR A 580 -8.74 -13.40 -8.49
N PHE A 581 -9.81 -13.15 -7.75
CA PHE A 581 -11.13 -13.73 -7.99
C PHE A 581 -12.19 -12.62 -8.04
N ASP A 582 -12.94 -12.54 -9.13
CA ASP A 582 -13.93 -11.47 -9.33
C ASP A 582 -15.20 -11.74 -8.51
N LEU A 583 -15.70 -10.69 -7.85
CA LEU A 583 -16.88 -10.71 -7.01
C LEU A 583 -17.79 -9.52 -7.36
N VAL A 584 -19.07 -9.69 -7.08
CA VAL A 584 -20.06 -8.59 -7.14
C VAL A 584 -20.59 -8.38 -5.74
N LEU A 585 -20.46 -7.18 -5.18
CA LEU A 585 -21.12 -6.85 -3.93
C LEU A 585 -22.60 -6.58 -4.21
N ASP A 586 -23.47 -7.16 -3.39
CA ASP A 586 -24.87 -6.77 -3.37
C ASP A 586 -24.99 -5.28 -3.00
N THR A 587 -26.05 -4.70 -3.53
CA THR A 587 -26.40 -3.30 -3.40
C THR A 587 -27.86 -3.20 -3.01
N PHE A 588 -28.26 -2.04 -2.48
CA PHE A 588 -29.64 -1.73 -2.17
C PHE A 588 -30.09 -0.53 -3.01
N HIS A 589 -31.02 -0.73 -3.92
CA HIS A 589 -31.52 0.32 -4.81
C HIS A 589 -32.92 0.76 -4.36
N MET A 590 -33.01 2.03 -3.98
CA MET A 590 -34.25 2.67 -3.54
C MET A 590 -34.71 3.72 -4.55
N LEU A 591 -36.02 3.74 -4.83
CA LEU A 591 -36.65 4.81 -5.58
C LEU A 591 -37.55 5.64 -4.67
N VAL A 592 -37.60 6.95 -4.93
CA VAL A 592 -38.55 7.87 -4.29
C VAL A 592 -39.35 8.53 -5.39
N LEU A 593 -40.62 8.16 -5.49
CA LEU A 593 -41.59 8.64 -6.47
C LEU A 593 -42.70 9.39 -5.72
N GLY A 594 -43.40 10.32 -6.34
CA GLY A 594 -44.51 11.00 -5.67
C GLY A 594 -44.44 12.51 -5.79
N ASP A 595 -45.06 13.18 -4.82
CA ASP A 595 -45.21 14.62 -4.78
C ASP A 595 -44.24 15.30 -3.79
N SER A 596 -44.59 16.52 -3.36
CA SER A 596 -43.79 17.35 -2.47
C SER A 596 -43.54 16.71 -1.09
N VAL A 597 -44.43 15.82 -0.63
CA VAL A 597 -44.26 15.13 0.64
C VAL A 597 -43.15 14.08 0.53
N SER A 598 -43.21 13.20 -0.48
CA SER A 598 -42.15 12.24 -0.81
C SER A 598 -40.83 12.92 -1.19
N TRP A 599 -40.89 14.07 -1.87
CA TRP A 599 -39.71 14.90 -2.13
C TRP A 599 -39.07 15.45 -0.85
N GLY A 600 -39.84 15.70 0.21
CA GLY A 600 -39.38 16.35 1.43
C GLY A 600 -39.17 17.84 1.28
N GLN A 601 -40.18 18.54 0.75
CA GLN A 601 -40.15 19.99 0.50
C GLN A 601 -39.67 20.79 1.72
N GLY A 602 -38.71 21.68 1.52
CA GLY A 602 -38.18 22.55 2.58
C GLY A 602 -37.14 21.89 3.49
N LEU A 603 -36.79 20.61 3.29
CA LEU A 603 -35.77 19.92 4.07
C LEU A 603 -34.45 19.83 3.32
N GLY A 604 -33.35 19.97 4.05
CA GLY A 604 -32.02 19.69 3.51
C GLY A 604 -31.88 18.20 3.14
N PRO A 605 -31.01 17.83 2.19
CA PRO A 605 -30.92 16.45 1.67
C PRO A 605 -30.77 15.36 2.75
N HIS A 606 -30.06 15.64 3.85
CA HIS A 606 -29.82 14.67 4.94
C HIS A 606 -30.99 14.53 5.92
N GLU A 607 -31.94 15.46 5.91
CA GLU A 607 -33.10 15.50 6.81
C GLU A 607 -34.34 14.81 6.21
N LYS A 608 -34.34 14.59 4.89
CA LYS A 608 -35.44 13.98 4.17
C LYS A 608 -35.68 12.54 4.64
N HIS A 609 -36.94 12.15 4.80
CA HIS A 609 -37.30 10.85 5.39
C HIS A 609 -36.70 9.67 4.62
N TYR A 610 -36.61 9.76 3.28
CA TYR A 610 -35.96 8.73 2.47
C TYR A 610 -34.44 8.65 2.73
N SER A 611 -33.77 9.76 3.05
CA SER A 611 -32.35 9.75 3.45
C SER A 611 -32.15 9.07 4.80
N LEU A 612 -33.08 9.26 5.74
CA LEU A 612 -33.11 8.55 7.03
C LEU A 612 -33.34 7.05 6.83
N VAL A 613 -34.22 6.67 5.89
CA VAL A 613 -34.47 5.28 5.50
C VAL A 613 -33.23 4.65 4.86
N SER A 614 -32.61 5.30 3.88
CA SER A 614 -31.38 4.83 3.23
C SER A 614 -30.24 4.64 4.24
N SER A 615 -30.11 5.55 5.22
CA SER A 615 -29.12 5.44 6.29
C SER A 615 -29.39 4.25 7.23
N ALA A 616 -30.66 4.00 7.55
CA ALA A 616 -31.05 2.83 8.34
C ALA A 616 -30.78 1.52 7.60
N VAL A 617 -31.04 1.46 6.28
CA VAL A 617 -30.71 0.30 5.44
C VAL A 617 -29.20 0.02 5.46
N LYS A 618 -28.37 1.03 5.21
CA LYS A 618 -26.90 0.90 5.29
C LYS A 618 -26.46 0.32 6.64
N SER A 619 -27.05 0.82 7.73
CA SER A 619 -26.71 0.38 9.08
C SER A 619 -27.13 -1.07 9.36
N ARG A 620 -28.33 -1.49 8.91
CA ARG A 620 -28.85 -2.86 9.11
C ARG A 620 -28.14 -3.90 8.24
N LEU A 621 -27.71 -3.52 7.03
CA LEU A 621 -27.14 -4.42 6.03
C LEU A 621 -25.61 -4.32 5.95
N GLY A 622 -24.93 -3.99 7.06
CA GLY A 622 -23.47 -4.05 7.13
C GLY A 622 -22.74 -3.08 6.21
N ASN A 623 -23.28 -1.87 6.07
CA ASN A 623 -22.78 -0.81 5.20
C ASN A 623 -22.77 -1.18 3.71
N ILE A 624 -23.84 -1.84 3.25
CA ILE A 624 -24.08 -2.12 1.83
C ILE A 624 -24.09 -0.84 0.97
N GLY A 625 -23.71 -0.94 -0.30
CA GLY A 625 -23.88 0.16 -1.26
C GLY A 625 -25.36 0.44 -1.43
N SER A 626 -25.86 1.54 -0.88
CA SER A 626 -27.26 1.96 -0.98
C SER A 626 -27.38 3.21 -1.83
N TYR A 627 -28.18 3.10 -2.90
CA TYR A 627 -28.37 4.11 -3.93
C TYR A 627 -29.82 4.53 -3.95
N THR A 628 -30.04 5.83 -4.07
CA THR A 628 -31.39 6.40 -4.05
C THR A 628 -31.58 7.26 -5.28
N GLN A 629 -32.52 6.88 -6.15
CA GLN A 629 -33.00 7.74 -7.23
C GLN A 629 -34.27 8.44 -6.78
N VAL A 630 -34.23 9.77 -6.72
CA VAL A 630 -35.38 10.61 -6.32
C VAL A 630 -35.93 11.26 -7.58
N LEU A 631 -37.19 10.94 -7.89
CA LEU A 631 -37.96 11.53 -8.98
C LEU A 631 -39.20 12.27 -8.46
N ALA A 632 -39.57 12.05 -7.20
CA ALA A 632 -40.59 12.84 -6.52
C ALA A 632 -40.25 14.34 -6.57
N HIS A 633 -41.26 15.20 -6.73
CA HIS A 633 -41.07 16.65 -6.70
C HIS A 633 -42.36 17.36 -6.34
N SER A 634 -42.21 18.65 -6.03
CA SER A 634 -43.32 19.51 -5.66
C SER A 634 -44.35 19.66 -6.77
N GLY A 635 -45.63 19.63 -6.38
CA GLY A 635 -46.76 19.84 -7.29
C GLY A 635 -47.12 18.65 -8.18
N ALA A 636 -46.38 17.53 -8.13
CA ALA A 636 -46.66 16.36 -8.94
C ALA A 636 -48.07 15.83 -8.66
N ILE A 637 -48.82 15.54 -9.72
CA ILE A 637 -50.12 14.85 -9.67
C ILE A 637 -49.94 13.39 -10.07
N ILE A 638 -50.90 12.51 -9.76
CA ILE A 638 -50.83 11.12 -10.23
C ILE A 638 -50.82 11.07 -11.76
N GLY A 639 -51.67 11.89 -12.40
CA GLY A 639 -51.62 12.11 -13.85
C GLY A 639 -52.21 11.00 -14.71
N VAL A 640 -53.27 10.32 -14.24
CA VAL A 640 -54.03 9.38 -15.07
C VAL A 640 -54.53 10.13 -16.32
N GLU A 641 -54.21 9.60 -17.50
CA GLU A 641 -54.48 10.19 -18.83
C GLU A 641 -53.70 11.48 -19.17
N ASP A 642 -52.81 11.95 -18.30
CA ASP A 642 -51.97 13.13 -18.59
C ASP A 642 -50.78 12.74 -19.48
N THR A 643 -50.76 13.29 -20.69
CA THR A 643 -49.68 13.11 -21.67
C THR A 643 -48.87 14.38 -21.89
N SER A 644 -49.04 15.40 -21.05
CA SER A 644 -48.31 16.66 -21.17
C SER A 644 -46.82 16.44 -20.97
N SER A 645 -46.02 17.22 -21.70
CA SER A 645 -44.57 17.21 -21.63
C SER A 645 -44.08 18.63 -21.53
N ASN A 646 -43.50 18.97 -20.38
CA ASN A 646 -43.00 20.31 -20.07
C ASN A 646 -41.52 20.24 -19.65
N SER A 647 -40.95 21.36 -19.25
CA SER A 647 -39.60 21.38 -18.68
C SER A 647 -39.60 20.72 -17.29
N VAL A 648 -38.62 19.86 -17.02
CA VAL A 648 -38.33 19.37 -15.67
C VAL A 648 -37.56 20.45 -14.93
N TRP A 649 -38.04 20.82 -13.75
CA TRP A 649 -37.42 21.82 -12.89
C TRP A 649 -36.87 21.17 -11.61
N ASP A 650 -36.16 21.97 -10.80
CA ASP A 650 -35.73 21.56 -9.47
C ASP A 650 -36.90 21.08 -8.61
N GLY A 651 -36.67 20.06 -7.78
CA GLY A 651 -37.74 19.36 -7.07
C GLY A 651 -38.52 20.21 -6.07
N GLU A 652 -37.98 21.36 -5.65
CA GLU A 652 -38.68 22.32 -4.79
C GLU A 652 -39.70 23.20 -5.53
N VAL A 653 -39.70 23.22 -6.88
CA VAL A 653 -40.59 24.05 -7.69
C VAL A 653 -41.93 23.34 -7.88
N PRO A 654 -43.07 23.92 -7.44
CA PRO A 654 -44.38 23.31 -7.62
C PRO A 654 -44.81 23.28 -9.09
N THR A 655 -44.76 22.10 -9.72
CA THR A 655 -45.19 21.84 -11.09
C THR A 655 -45.82 20.46 -11.18
N SER A 656 -46.83 20.29 -12.04
CA SER A 656 -47.47 18.99 -12.26
C SER A 656 -46.64 18.03 -13.11
N TYR A 657 -45.66 18.54 -13.88
CA TYR A 657 -44.79 17.73 -14.74
C TYR A 657 -43.40 17.54 -14.11
N PRO A 658 -42.84 16.31 -14.16
CA PRO A 658 -43.50 15.07 -14.57
C PRO A 658 -44.61 14.61 -13.60
N THR A 659 -45.68 14.00 -14.12
CA THR A 659 -46.66 13.33 -13.24
C THR A 659 -46.03 12.11 -12.58
N ILE A 660 -46.60 11.59 -11.48
CA ILE A 660 -46.03 10.44 -10.78
C ILE A 660 -46.00 9.19 -11.70
N LEU A 661 -47.00 9.02 -12.57
CA LEU A 661 -46.96 7.97 -13.60
C LEU A 661 -45.81 8.18 -14.60
N GLN A 662 -45.46 9.41 -14.96
CA GLN A 662 -44.31 9.70 -15.82
C GLN A 662 -42.98 9.54 -15.07
N GLN A 663 -42.93 9.84 -13.77
CA GLN A 663 -41.77 9.55 -12.94
C GLN A 663 -41.42 8.06 -12.99
N VAL A 664 -42.41 7.15 -12.96
CA VAL A 664 -42.20 5.71 -13.14
C VAL A 664 -41.51 5.39 -14.48
N ASP A 665 -41.89 6.08 -15.56
CA ASP A 665 -41.29 5.89 -16.89
C ASP A 665 -39.88 6.49 -17.00
N HIS A 666 -39.57 7.48 -16.17
CA HIS A 666 -38.27 8.17 -16.15
C HIS A 666 -37.22 7.52 -15.24
N VAL A 667 -37.56 6.39 -14.58
CA VAL A 667 -36.59 5.63 -13.79
C VAL A 667 -35.46 5.12 -14.69
N VAL A 668 -34.22 5.28 -14.24
CA VAL A 668 -33.02 4.87 -14.98
C VAL A 668 -32.39 3.69 -14.28
N GLY A 669 -32.09 2.63 -15.03
CA GLY A 669 -31.48 1.41 -14.51
C GLY A 669 -32.34 0.17 -14.77
N GLU A 670 -32.02 -0.93 -14.08
CA GLU A 670 -32.73 -2.20 -14.23
C GLU A 670 -33.89 -2.30 -13.22
N PRO A 671 -35.17 -2.32 -13.66
CA PRO A 671 -36.32 -2.36 -12.76
C PRO A 671 -36.34 -3.60 -11.84
N ASP A 672 -35.80 -4.73 -12.30
CA ASP A 672 -35.70 -5.97 -11.53
C ASP A 672 -34.59 -5.95 -10.46
N LYS A 673 -33.82 -4.86 -10.37
CA LYS A 673 -32.79 -4.63 -9.34
C LYS A 673 -33.21 -3.60 -8.29
N VAL A 674 -34.43 -3.07 -8.37
CA VAL A 674 -34.98 -2.15 -7.35
C VAL A 674 -35.49 -2.95 -6.16
N ASP A 675 -35.04 -2.58 -4.96
CA ASP A 675 -35.38 -3.26 -3.71
C ASP A 675 -36.54 -2.60 -2.97
N LEU A 676 -36.59 -1.26 -2.99
CA LEU A 676 -37.56 -0.47 -2.23
C LEU A 676 -38.05 0.74 -3.03
N ILE A 677 -39.35 1.01 -2.98
CA ILE A 677 -39.96 2.21 -3.54
C ILE A 677 -40.74 2.88 -2.43
N ILE A 678 -40.43 4.14 -2.17
CA ILE A 678 -41.24 5.03 -1.32
C ILE A 678 -42.08 5.89 -2.27
N LEU A 679 -43.39 5.91 -2.08
CA LEU A 679 -44.26 6.78 -2.84
C LEU A 679 -45.43 7.37 -2.06
N ASP A 680 -45.97 8.46 -2.59
CA ASP A 680 -47.29 9.01 -2.30
C ASP A 680 -47.96 9.45 -3.61
N GLY A 681 -49.03 10.25 -3.51
CA GLY A 681 -49.74 10.81 -4.64
C GLY A 681 -51.21 11.13 -4.34
N GLY A 682 -51.76 12.11 -5.06
CA GLY A 682 -53.18 12.47 -5.01
C GLY A 682 -53.51 13.79 -4.32
N ILE A 683 -52.64 14.35 -3.46
CA ILE A 683 -52.97 15.61 -2.76
C ILE A 683 -53.03 16.81 -3.71
N ASN A 684 -52.14 16.86 -4.70
CA ASN A 684 -52.12 17.92 -5.70
C ASN A 684 -53.28 17.77 -6.71
N ASP A 685 -53.76 16.54 -6.93
CA ASP A 685 -54.97 16.28 -7.73
C ASP A 685 -56.25 16.78 -7.01
N VAL A 686 -56.32 16.61 -5.68
CA VAL A 686 -57.40 17.16 -4.83
C VAL A 686 -57.33 18.68 -4.72
N ASN A 687 -56.12 19.24 -4.82
CA ASN A 687 -55.78 20.66 -4.66
C ASN A 687 -56.04 21.18 -3.24
N LEU A 688 -54.95 21.37 -2.48
CA LEU A 688 -55.00 21.83 -1.08
C LEU A 688 -55.70 23.19 -0.90
N ARG A 689 -55.68 24.07 -1.92
CA ARG A 689 -56.39 25.35 -1.88
C ARG A 689 -57.91 25.17 -1.85
N VAL A 690 -58.42 24.07 -2.42
CA VAL A 690 -59.84 23.71 -2.36
C VAL A 690 -60.21 23.21 -0.96
N VAL A 691 -59.36 22.36 -0.38
CA VAL A 691 -59.56 21.81 0.98
C VAL A 691 -59.61 22.93 2.01
N LEU A 692 -58.70 23.89 1.93
CA LEU A 692 -58.55 24.96 2.92
C LEU A 692 -59.41 26.21 2.65
N ASN A 693 -60.25 26.24 1.61
CA ASN A 693 -61.08 27.40 1.28
C ASN A 693 -62.45 27.34 2.00
N PRO A 694 -62.69 28.11 3.07
CA PRO A 694 -63.96 28.05 3.82
C PRO A 694 -65.14 28.72 3.09
N PHE A 695 -64.90 29.42 1.98
CA PHE A 695 -65.91 30.21 1.27
C PHE A 695 -66.63 29.43 0.17
N THR A 696 -66.25 28.18 -0.06
CA THR A 696 -66.89 27.28 -1.01
C THR A 696 -67.70 26.22 -0.28
N ASN A 697 -68.85 25.84 -0.83
CA ASN A 697 -69.62 24.69 -0.36
C ASN A 697 -69.35 23.50 -1.29
N ILE A 698 -68.26 22.77 -1.03
CA ILE A 698 -67.83 21.60 -1.81
C ILE A 698 -67.86 20.34 -0.94
N ASP A 699 -68.35 19.24 -1.51
CA ASP A 699 -68.18 17.90 -0.95
C ASP A 699 -66.85 17.31 -1.44
N LEU A 700 -65.93 17.06 -0.51
CA LEU A 700 -64.58 16.58 -0.81
C LEU A 700 -64.54 15.06 -1.06
N THR A 701 -65.52 14.31 -0.55
CA THR A 701 -65.53 12.83 -0.57
C THR A 701 -65.39 12.25 -1.98
N PRO A 702 -66.10 12.75 -3.02
CA PRO A 702 -65.94 12.25 -4.38
C PRO A 702 -64.54 12.50 -4.96
N PHE A 703 -63.91 13.63 -4.64
CA PHE A 703 -62.55 13.95 -5.07
C PHE A 703 -61.53 13.08 -4.35
N HIS A 704 -61.65 12.93 -3.02
CA HIS A 704 -60.80 12.05 -2.24
C HIS A 704 -60.89 10.60 -2.72
N ARG A 705 -62.10 10.08 -2.98
CA ARG A 705 -62.26 8.74 -3.55
C ARG A 705 -61.59 8.61 -4.91
N LYS A 706 -61.86 9.56 -5.83
CA LYS A 706 -61.27 9.51 -7.18
C LYS A 706 -59.74 9.47 -7.14
N TYR A 707 -59.11 10.32 -6.33
CA TYR A 707 -57.66 10.50 -6.37
C TYR A 707 -56.90 9.58 -5.41
N PHE A 708 -57.39 9.37 -4.19
CA PHE A 708 -56.74 8.50 -3.20
C PHE A 708 -57.12 7.02 -3.32
N LEU A 709 -58.22 6.66 -4.00
CA LEU A 709 -58.53 5.26 -4.31
C LEU A 709 -58.33 4.97 -5.79
N ASP A 710 -59.17 5.53 -6.67
CA ASP A 710 -59.23 5.06 -8.05
C ASP A 710 -57.94 5.36 -8.85
N HIS A 711 -57.40 6.58 -8.74
CA HIS A 711 -56.14 6.94 -9.39
C HIS A 711 -54.92 6.32 -8.70
N ALA A 712 -54.94 6.22 -7.36
CA ALA A 712 -53.88 5.54 -6.61
C ALA A 712 -53.75 4.07 -7.03
N LYS A 713 -54.87 3.36 -7.29
CA LYS A 713 -54.85 2.01 -7.86
C LYS A 713 -54.14 1.95 -9.22
N ASN A 714 -54.40 2.90 -10.13
CA ASN A 714 -53.70 2.96 -11.42
C ASN A 714 -52.19 3.15 -11.25
N LEU A 715 -51.76 3.99 -10.30
CA LEU A 715 -50.35 4.19 -9.98
C LEU A 715 -49.71 2.92 -9.40
N LEU A 716 -50.32 2.33 -8.37
CA LEU A 716 -49.83 1.12 -7.71
C LEU A 716 -49.74 -0.05 -8.68
N GLU A 717 -50.71 -0.20 -9.59
CA GLU A 717 -50.68 -1.18 -10.68
C GLU A 717 -49.43 -1.01 -11.56
N LYS A 718 -49.19 0.22 -12.04
CA LYS A 718 -48.04 0.53 -12.89
C LYS A 718 -46.73 0.23 -12.16
N VAL A 719 -46.55 0.76 -10.95
CA VAL A 719 -45.34 0.55 -10.13
C VAL A 719 -45.11 -0.95 -9.88
N HIS A 720 -46.15 -1.69 -9.46
CA HIS A 720 -46.06 -3.12 -9.20
C HIS A 720 -45.65 -3.92 -10.45
N SER A 721 -46.18 -3.56 -11.63
CA SER A 721 -45.89 -4.24 -12.90
C SER A 721 -44.49 -3.96 -13.43
N THR A 722 -43.99 -2.74 -13.27
CA THR A 722 -42.66 -2.30 -13.72
C THR A 722 -41.56 -2.88 -12.82
N PHE A 723 -41.74 -2.80 -11.50
CA PHE A 723 -40.73 -3.20 -10.51
C PHE A 723 -41.13 -4.50 -9.83
N LYS A 724 -40.82 -5.63 -10.47
CA LYS A 724 -41.36 -6.95 -10.09
C LYS A 724 -40.85 -7.49 -8.75
N LYS A 725 -39.66 -7.06 -8.32
CA LYS A 725 -39.02 -7.51 -7.07
C LYS A 725 -39.10 -6.51 -5.92
N ALA A 726 -39.39 -5.24 -6.23
CA ALA A 726 -39.37 -4.18 -5.24
C ALA A 726 -40.47 -4.33 -4.18
N LYS A 727 -40.14 -3.96 -2.95
CA LYS A 727 -41.11 -3.65 -1.90
C LYS A 727 -41.60 -2.22 -2.12
N ILE A 728 -42.91 -2.00 -2.06
CA ILE A 728 -43.53 -0.73 -2.42
C ILE A 728 -44.22 -0.18 -1.18
N ILE A 729 -43.86 1.02 -0.75
CA ILE A 729 -44.42 1.67 0.44
C ILE A 729 -45.19 2.92 0.00
N MET A 730 -46.53 2.85 0.09
CA MET A 730 -47.42 4.00 -0.09
C MET A 730 -47.55 4.74 1.23
N THR A 731 -47.19 6.01 1.28
CA THR A 731 -47.27 6.82 2.50
C THR A 731 -48.59 7.61 2.56
N GLY A 732 -49.09 7.81 3.78
CA GLY A 732 -50.34 8.56 4.03
C GLY A 732 -50.13 10.06 4.20
N TYR A 733 -51.22 10.82 4.15
CA TYR A 733 -51.23 12.26 4.46
C TYR A 733 -51.73 12.55 5.88
N TYR A 734 -51.56 13.80 6.29
CA TYR A 734 -51.84 14.33 7.62
C TYR A 734 -52.73 15.58 7.54
N PRO A 735 -53.36 16.04 8.64
CA PRO A 735 -54.18 17.24 8.60
C PRO A 735 -53.27 18.47 8.44
N PRO A 736 -53.49 19.34 7.44
CA PRO A 736 -52.67 20.54 7.22
C PRO A 736 -52.69 21.50 8.42
N VAL A 737 -53.87 21.71 8.99
CA VAL A 737 -54.14 22.50 10.20
C VAL A 737 -55.19 21.78 11.06
N SER A 738 -55.33 22.16 12.32
CA SER A 738 -56.27 21.54 13.27
C SER A 738 -56.86 22.56 14.24
N GLU A 739 -57.76 22.11 15.11
CA GLU A 739 -58.29 22.89 16.23
C GLU A 739 -57.20 23.37 17.22
N HIS A 740 -55.98 22.83 17.15
CA HIS A 740 -54.84 23.25 17.95
C HIS A 740 -53.97 24.31 17.26
N SER A 741 -54.24 24.66 16.00
CA SER A 741 -53.50 25.66 15.24
C SER A 741 -53.84 27.08 15.70
N ASP A 742 -52.83 27.96 15.74
CA ASP A 742 -53.03 29.38 16.05
C ASP A 742 -53.89 30.10 14.99
N LEU A 743 -54.99 30.70 15.42
CA LEU A 743 -55.99 31.30 14.53
C LEU A 743 -55.44 32.45 13.67
N THR A 744 -54.59 33.30 14.25
CA THR A 744 -54.00 34.43 13.54
C THR A 744 -52.99 33.93 12.51
N ALA A 745 -52.22 32.90 12.83
CA ALA A 745 -51.29 32.31 11.89
C ALA A 745 -51.99 31.52 10.77
N VAL A 746 -53.18 30.93 11.01
CA VAL A 746 -53.98 30.26 9.97
C VAL A 746 -54.46 31.26 8.91
N GLU A 747 -54.86 32.48 9.31
CA GLU A 747 -55.19 33.54 8.34
C GLU A 747 -53.99 33.87 7.43
N VAL A 748 -52.80 33.98 8.00
CA VAL A 748 -51.54 34.24 7.29
C VAL A 748 -51.21 33.08 6.33
N LEU A 749 -51.43 31.83 6.76
CA LEU A 749 -51.27 30.63 5.94
C LEU A 749 -52.17 30.66 4.69
N LEU A 750 -53.45 31.00 4.84
CA LEU A 750 -54.40 31.08 3.72
C LEU A 750 -54.03 32.18 2.71
N VAL A 751 -53.55 33.32 3.19
CA VAL A 751 -53.04 34.41 2.33
C VAL A 751 -51.83 33.92 1.54
N ALA A 752 -50.88 33.25 2.20
CA ALA A 752 -49.68 32.74 1.55
C ALA A 752 -49.97 31.62 0.54
N LEU A 753 -51.03 30.83 0.73
CA LEU A 753 -51.49 29.81 -0.22
C LEU A 753 -52.33 30.40 -1.38
N GLY A 754 -52.63 31.71 -1.36
CA GLY A 754 -53.45 32.37 -2.37
C GLY A 754 -54.94 32.02 -2.29
N VAL A 755 -55.44 31.55 -1.15
CA VAL A 755 -56.84 31.15 -0.93
C VAL A 755 -57.74 32.38 -0.69
N ALA A 756 -57.22 33.42 -0.04
CA ALA A 756 -57.93 34.68 0.22
C ALA A 756 -57.10 35.86 -0.29
N THR A 757 -57.59 36.56 -1.34
CA THR A 757 -56.89 37.68 -2.01
C THR A 757 -57.63 39.02 -1.88
N SER A 758 -58.26 39.30 -0.74
CA SER A 758 -58.89 40.61 -0.52
C SER A 758 -57.85 41.72 -0.28
N GLY A 759 -57.39 42.33 -1.38
CA GLY A 759 -57.06 43.75 -1.50
C GLY A 759 -55.92 44.32 -0.65
N VAL A 760 -54.68 44.19 -1.14
CA VAL A 760 -53.59 45.19 -1.27
C VAL A 760 -52.26 44.43 -1.34
N PRO A 761 -51.39 44.66 -2.33
CA PRO A 761 -50.03 44.14 -2.32
C PRO A 761 -49.29 44.66 -1.07
N GLY A 762 -49.02 43.78 -0.10
CA GLY A 762 -48.17 44.08 1.06
C GLY A 762 -48.87 44.35 2.41
N GLY A 763 -50.16 44.04 2.58
CA GLY A 763 -50.85 44.18 3.88
C GLY A 763 -51.72 42.98 4.25
N VAL A 764 -51.56 42.44 5.47
CA VAL A 764 -52.46 41.44 6.06
C VAL A 764 -53.63 42.19 6.72
N VAL A 765 -54.86 42.02 6.22
CA VAL A 765 -56.06 42.45 6.97
C VAL A 765 -56.44 41.31 7.90
N SER A 766 -56.07 41.42 9.19
CA SER A 766 -56.46 40.44 10.21
C SER A 766 -57.97 40.45 10.44
N GLY A 767 -58.59 39.28 10.64
CA GLY A 767 -59.98 39.13 11.08
C GLY A 767 -61.01 38.87 9.98
N PHE A 768 -60.60 38.29 8.85
CA PHE A 768 -61.54 37.87 7.79
C PHE A 768 -62.10 36.45 8.01
N LEU A 769 -61.44 35.63 8.84
CA LEU A 769 -61.97 34.34 9.27
C LEU A 769 -62.87 34.51 10.50
N THR A 770 -64.08 33.95 10.43
CA THR A 770 -64.95 33.80 11.60
C THR A 770 -64.67 32.45 12.25
N LYS A 771 -65.14 32.24 13.49
CA LYS A 771 -65.11 30.90 14.12
C LYS A 771 -65.73 29.82 13.23
N HIS A 772 -66.82 30.15 12.52
CA HIS A 772 -67.46 29.23 11.58
C HIS A 772 -66.56 28.86 10.39
N HIS A 773 -65.82 29.82 9.83
CA HIS A 773 -64.86 29.54 8.75
C HIS A 773 -63.73 28.61 9.22
N LEU A 774 -63.22 28.83 10.44
CA LEU A 774 -62.19 27.98 11.04
C LEU A 774 -62.70 26.56 11.31
N ASP A 775 -63.93 26.41 11.82
CA ASP A 775 -64.56 25.10 12.02
C ASP A 775 -64.67 24.32 10.70
N ILE A 776 -64.97 25.00 9.57
CA ILE A 776 -64.97 24.38 8.22
C ILE A 776 -63.56 23.90 7.83
N ILE A 777 -62.54 24.74 8.03
CA ILE A 777 -61.14 24.40 7.67
C ILE A 777 -60.65 23.21 8.49
N HIS A 778 -60.92 23.17 9.79
CA HIS A 778 -60.54 22.06 10.66
C HIS A 778 -61.25 20.78 10.26
N ALA A 779 -62.58 20.84 10.04
CA ALA A 779 -63.36 19.69 9.62
C ALA A 779 -62.86 19.11 8.29
N ARG A 780 -62.55 19.96 7.31
CA ARG A 780 -62.01 19.53 6.01
C ARG A 780 -60.59 19.00 6.10
N SER A 781 -59.74 19.57 6.95
CA SER A 781 -58.38 19.08 7.19
C SER A 781 -58.38 17.69 7.83
N MET A 782 -59.29 17.46 8.78
CA MET A 782 -59.48 16.14 9.39
C MET A 782 -60.14 15.15 8.43
N GLN A 783 -61.08 15.60 7.61
CA GLN A 783 -61.67 14.79 6.54
C GLN A 783 -60.60 14.33 5.54
N LEU A 784 -59.74 15.24 5.07
CA LEU A 784 -58.62 14.93 4.18
C LEU A 784 -57.73 13.83 4.77
N ARG A 785 -57.29 13.99 6.03
CA ARG A 785 -56.48 12.99 6.71
C ARG A 785 -57.19 11.63 6.79
N SER A 786 -58.44 11.62 7.28
CA SER A 786 -59.18 10.38 7.52
C SER A 786 -59.48 9.63 6.23
N GLU A 787 -59.94 10.35 5.20
CA GLU A 787 -60.33 9.75 3.94
C GLU A 787 -59.13 9.37 3.08
N SER A 788 -58.07 10.19 3.02
CA SER A 788 -56.84 9.79 2.33
C SER A 788 -56.23 8.53 2.96
N LYS A 789 -56.13 8.45 4.29
CA LYS A 789 -55.69 7.23 4.99
C LYS A 789 -56.53 6.01 4.61
N THR A 790 -57.86 6.15 4.67
CA THR A 790 -58.80 5.04 4.40
C THR A 790 -58.70 4.57 2.96
N PHE A 791 -58.75 5.51 2.01
CA PHE A 791 -58.75 5.20 0.58
C PHE A 791 -57.41 4.71 0.06
N LEU A 792 -56.29 5.26 0.55
CA LEU A 792 -54.95 4.78 0.19
C LEU A 792 -54.69 3.36 0.73
N GLN A 793 -55.07 3.09 1.99
CA GLN A 793 -55.01 1.74 2.54
C GLN A 793 -55.87 0.77 1.71
N GLN A 794 -57.09 1.17 1.37
CA GLN A 794 -57.98 0.38 0.53
C GLN A 794 -57.36 0.12 -0.86
N ALA A 795 -56.73 1.11 -1.48
CA ALA A 795 -56.06 0.93 -2.78
C ALA A 795 -54.92 -0.10 -2.68
N VAL A 796 -54.10 -0.03 -1.61
CA VAL A 796 -53.04 -1.01 -1.33
C VAL A 796 -53.60 -2.41 -1.15
N ASP A 797 -54.66 -2.56 -0.36
CA ASP A 797 -55.28 -3.85 -0.06
C ASP A 797 -55.91 -4.47 -1.31
N GLU A 798 -56.63 -3.68 -2.11
CA GLU A 798 -57.27 -4.14 -3.35
C GLU A 798 -56.24 -4.57 -4.39
N ILE A 799 -55.16 -3.81 -4.62
CA ILE A 799 -54.13 -4.20 -5.60
C ILE A 799 -53.37 -5.45 -5.14
N ASN A 800 -53.00 -5.56 -3.87
CA ASN A 800 -52.37 -6.80 -3.37
C ASN A 800 -53.31 -8.01 -3.53
N ALA A 801 -54.60 -7.86 -3.27
CA ALA A 801 -55.58 -8.92 -3.45
C ALA A 801 -55.75 -9.30 -4.94
N GLU A 802 -55.78 -8.32 -5.84
CA GLU A 802 -55.87 -8.52 -7.29
C GLU A 802 -54.63 -9.24 -7.85
N LYS A 803 -53.43 -8.94 -7.35
CA LYS A 803 -52.18 -9.59 -7.79
C LYS A 803 -51.95 -10.98 -7.20
N GLY A 804 -52.48 -11.23 -6.00
CA GLY A 804 -52.25 -12.48 -5.29
C GLY A 804 -50.77 -12.72 -4.93
N GLY A 805 -50.49 -13.86 -4.32
CA GLY A 805 -49.15 -14.20 -3.86
C GLY A 805 -48.76 -13.46 -2.57
N VAL A 806 -47.45 -13.31 -2.33
CA VAL A 806 -46.93 -12.61 -1.15
C VAL A 806 -47.11 -11.09 -1.36
N PRO A 807 -47.79 -10.36 -0.45
CA PRO A 807 -47.97 -8.92 -0.57
C PRO A 807 -46.64 -8.18 -0.70
N ARG A 808 -46.56 -7.24 -1.65
CA ARG A 808 -45.39 -6.39 -1.88
C ARG A 808 -45.65 -4.91 -1.66
N ILE A 809 -46.92 -4.52 -1.62
CA ILE A 809 -47.34 -3.14 -1.42
C ILE A 809 -47.78 -2.98 0.03
N PHE A 810 -47.30 -1.95 0.72
CA PHE A 810 -47.60 -1.68 2.11
C PHE A 810 -47.98 -0.23 2.29
N PHE A 811 -48.90 0.05 3.21
CA PHE A 811 -49.28 1.40 3.58
C PHE A 811 -48.55 1.82 4.86
N ALA A 812 -47.92 2.99 4.82
CA ALA A 812 -47.22 3.58 5.95
C ALA A 812 -47.90 4.90 6.35
N ASP A 813 -48.65 4.87 7.46
CA ASP A 813 -49.23 6.07 8.05
C ASP A 813 -48.18 6.78 8.94
N PRO A 814 -47.81 8.04 8.65
CA PRO A 814 -46.89 8.80 9.51
C PRO A 814 -47.48 9.08 10.90
N ASN A 815 -48.78 8.84 11.11
CA ASN A 815 -49.51 9.05 12.36
C ASN A 815 -49.42 10.49 12.91
N ILE A 816 -49.16 11.49 12.06
CA ILE A 816 -49.08 12.91 12.46
C ILE A 816 -50.48 13.40 12.85
N GLY A 817 -50.76 13.47 14.16
CA GLY A 817 -52.00 13.88 14.83
C GLY A 817 -52.44 15.33 14.61
N PRO A 818 -53.69 15.71 14.95
CA PRO A 818 -54.11 17.12 14.99
C PRO A 818 -53.22 17.97 15.90
N GLU A 819 -52.68 17.41 16.98
CA GLU A 819 -51.76 18.06 17.91
C GLU A 819 -50.40 18.42 17.28
N HIS A 820 -50.08 17.84 16.14
CA HIS A 820 -48.82 18.00 15.40
C HIS A 820 -48.99 18.65 14.02
N ALA A 821 -50.20 19.15 13.71
CA ALA A 821 -50.47 19.91 12.50
C ALA A 821 -49.66 21.22 12.45
N ALA A 822 -49.69 21.93 11.33
CA ALA A 822 -49.00 23.22 11.21
C ALA A 822 -49.55 24.23 12.23
N LEU A 823 -48.69 25.13 12.70
CA LEU A 823 -49.05 26.25 13.59
C LEU A 823 -49.59 25.83 14.97
N THR A 824 -49.32 24.59 15.39
CA THR A 824 -49.58 24.08 16.74
C THR A 824 -48.38 24.37 17.66
N ASN A 825 -48.48 24.01 18.95
CA ASN A 825 -47.37 24.16 19.91
C ASN A 825 -46.23 23.15 19.72
N ASP A 826 -46.49 22.02 19.06
CA ASP A 826 -45.47 21.00 18.72
C ASP A 826 -45.63 20.51 17.28
N PRO A 827 -45.36 21.38 16.28
CA PRO A 827 -45.69 21.09 14.90
C PRO A 827 -44.70 20.10 14.29
N TYR A 828 -45.21 19.12 13.54
CA TYR A 828 -44.43 18.21 12.70
C TYR A 828 -44.46 18.66 11.23
N VAL A 829 -45.22 19.72 10.97
CA VAL A 829 -45.47 20.31 9.65
C VAL A 829 -45.00 21.75 9.69
N PHE A 830 -44.26 22.20 8.68
CA PHE A 830 -43.90 23.60 8.52
C PHE A 830 -45.16 24.46 8.42
N GLY A 831 -45.23 25.50 9.24
CA GLY A 831 -46.22 26.56 9.11
C GLY A 831 -45.68 27.73 8.29
N ILE A 832 -46.05 28.93 8.73
CA ILE A 832 -45.55 30.19 8.19
C ILE A 832 -45.37 31.17 9.34
N ASN A 833 -44.38 32.06 9.23
CA ASN A 833 -44.22 33.14 10.19
C ASN A 833 -45.26 34.25 9.93
N LEU A 834 -45.59 35.04 10.96
CA LEU A 834 -46.58 36.13 10.84
C LEU A 834 -46.18 37.21 9.83
N ASP A 835 -44.89 37.32 9.49
CA ASP A 835 -44.35 38.23 8.47
C ASP A 835 -44.38 37.63 7.05
N LEU A 836 -45.07 36.50 6.85
CA LEU A 836 -45.14 35.73 5.61
C LEU A 836 -43.81 35.11 5.17
N SER A 837 -42.78 35.07 6.01
CA SER A 837 -41.58 34.28 5.72
C SER A 837 -41.83 32.79 5.99
N PRO A 838 -41.27 31.89 5.16
CA PRO A 838 -41.37 30.46 5.41
C PRO A 838 -40.48 30.05 6.60
N GLN A 839 -40.78 28.91 7.21
CA GLN A 839 -40.07 28.40 8.39
C GLN A 839 -38.88 27.49 8.05
N ASP A 840 -38.69 27.17 6.77
CA ASP A 840 -37.63 26.26 6.32
C ASP A 840 -36.28 26.96 6.13
N LEU A 841 -35.21 26.19 6.27
CA LEU A 841 -33.83 26.69 6.18
C LEU A 841 -33.32 26.82 4.73
N ILE A 842 -34.02 26.24 3.75
CA ILE A 842 -33.61 26.23 2.33
C ILE A 842 -34.38 27.24 1.46
N ALA A 843 -35.09 28.17 2.10
CA ALA A 843 -35.97 29.10 1.41
C ALA A 843 -35.21 30.01 0.42
N ALA A 844 -33.93 30.30 0.71
CA ALA A 844 -33.08 31.10 -0.17
C ALA A 844 -32.70 30.32 -1.45
N GLU A 845 -32.33 29.05 -1.31
CA GLU A 845 -32.03 28.16 -2.44
C GLU A 845 -33.28 27.94 -3.29
N ARG A 846 -34.43 27.68 -2.67
CA ARG A 846 -35.70 27.52 -3.40
C ARG A 846 -36.09 28.78 -4.17
N LEU A 847 -35.85 29.98 -3.63
CA LEU A 847 -36.13 31.23 -4.33
C LEU A 847 -35.38 31.32 -5.67
N VAL A 848 -34.14 30.81 -5.74
CA VAL A 848 -33.37 30.71 -6.98
C VAL A 848 -34.07 29.76 -7.94
N SER A 849 -34.41 28.54 -7.50
CA SER A 849 -35.13 27.54 -8.32
C SER A 849 -36.43 28.10 -8.89
N CYS A 850 -37.23 28.81 -8.08
CA CYS A 850 -38.49 29.43 -8.51
C CYS A 850 -38.28 30.52 -9.57
N THR A 851 -37.19 31.29 -9.44
CA THR A 851 -36.85 32.35 -10.40
C THR A 851 -36.38 31.76 -11.73
N GLU A 852 -35.54 30.72 -11.68
CA GLU A 852 -35.05 30.01 -12.87
C GLU A 852 -36.16 29.29 -13.63
N ALA A 853 -37.13 28.73 -12.91
CA ALA A 853 -38.34 28.14 -13.50
C ALA A 853 -39.30 29.18 -14.12
N GLY A 854 -39.01 30.47 -13.96
CA GLY A 854 -39.81 31.56 -14.53
C GLY A 854 -41.17 31.75 -13.85
N CYS A 855 -41.31 31.34 -12.58
CA CYS A 855 -42.55 31.56 -11.84
C CYS A 855 -42.84 33.07 -11.73
N THR A 856 -44.10 33.46 -11.90
CA THR A 856 -44.53 34.88 -11.78
C THR A 856 -45.81 35.02 -10.97
N GLY A 857 -46.09 36.24 -10.50
CA GLY A 857 -47.34 36.55 -9.79
C GLY A 857 -47.57 35.66 -8.56
N VAL A 858 -48.79 35.11 -8.46
CA VAL A 858 -49.23 34.28 -7.34
C VAL A 858 -48.43 32.96 -7.26
N ASP A 859 -48.04 32.38 -8.39
CA ASP A 859 -47.28 31.13 -8.42
C ASP A 859 -45.85 31.32 -7.90
N PHE A 860 -45.23 32.49 -8.15
CA PHE A 860 -43.94 32.84 -7.56
C PHE A 860 -44.03 32.98 -6.03
N GLU A 861 -45.09 33.62 -5.54
CA GLU A 861 -45.32 33.82 -4.10
C GLU A 861 -45.57 32.51 -3.35
N ILE A 862 -46.16 31.52 -4.01
CA ILE A 862 -46.35 30.17 -3.49
C ILE A 862 -45.06 29.36 -3.58
N CYS A 863 -44.39 29.39 -4.72
CA CYS A 863 -43.14 28.65 -4.92
C CYS A 863 -42.09 29.01 -3.86
N LYS A 864 -41.87 30.31 -3.59
CA LYS A 864 -40.88 30.71 -2.58
C LYS A 864 -41.24 30.31 -1.14
N ARG A 865 -42.52 29.98 -0.87
CA ARG A 865 -43.03 29.55 0.45
C ARG A 865 -43.51 28.09 0.46
N ALA A 866 -43.13 27.30 -0.55
CA ALA A 866 -43.73 25.99 -0.80
C ALA A 866 -43.56 24.99 0.33
N SER A 867 -42.60 25.16 1.26
CA SER A 867 -42.47 24.31 2.47
C SER A 867 -43.69 24.35 3.39
N MET A 868 -44.45 25.45 3.38
CA MET A 868 -45.64 25.60 4.21
C MET A 868 -46.63 24.46 3.96
N GLY A 869 -47.03 23.74 5.02
CA GLY A 869 -47.88 22.57 4.95
C GLY A 869 -47.15 21.23 4.72
N HIS A 870 -45.82 21.22 4.60
CA HIS A 870 -45.00 20.02 4.40
C HIS A 870 -44.33 19.54 5.69
N PRO A 871 -43.89 18.27 5.79
CA PRO A 871 -43.26 17.75 7.00
C PRO A 871 -41.96 18.50 7.29
N ASN A 872 -41.79 18.96 8.53
CA ASN A 872 -40.50 19.44 9.03
C ASN A 872 -39.62 18.25 9.46
N GLN A 873 -38.48 18.52 10.10
CA GLN A 873 -37.56 17.45 10.53
C GLN A 873 -38.23 16.39 11.44
N LYS A 874 -39.14 16.79 12.33
CA LYS A 874 -39.91 15.85 13.18
C LYS A 874 -40.91 15.04 12.34
N GLY A 875 -41.58 15.70 11.39
CA GLY A 875 -42.48 15.03 10.44
C GLY A 875 -41.76 14.02 9.56
N ALA A 876 -40.60 14.37 9.01
CA ALA A 876 -39.76 13.46 8.24
C ALA A 876 -39.30 12.25 9.07
N GLN A 877 -38.97 12.45 10.35
CA GLN A 877 -38.69 11.34 11.25
C GLN A 877 -39.93 10.46 11.48
N ALA A 878 -41.13 11.03 11.58
CA ALA A 878 -42.38 10.27 11.71
C ALA A 878 -42.64 9.39 10.47
N TYR A 879 -42.44 9.92 9.25
CA TYR A 879 -42.48 9.13 8.02
C TYR A 879 -41.43 8.02 8.01
N ALA A 880 -40.18 8.32 8.37
CA ALA A 880 -39.13 7.30 8.44
C ALA A 880 -39.48 6.17 9.45
N ASN A 881 -40.01 6.54 10.62
CA ASN A 881 -40.46 5.60 11.64
C ASN A 881 -41.61 4.71 11.17
N ALA A 882 -42.53 5.25 10.36
CA ALA A 882 -43.61 4.47 9.76
C ALA A 882 -43.09 3.48 8.70
N ILE A 883 -41.97 3.79 8.04
CA ILE A 883 -41.36 2.94 7.00
C ILE A 883 -40.46 1.84 7.60
N TYR A 884 -39.76 2.11 8.71
CA TYR A 884 -38.80 1.18 9.33
C TYR A 884 -39.28 -0.25 9.63
N PRO A 885 -40.56 -0.51 10.00
CA PRO A 885 -41.09 -1.85 10.19
C PRO A 885 -41.11 -2.69 8.91
N PHE A 886 -41.05 -2.05 7.73
CA PHE A 886 -41.07 -2.71 6.44
C PHE A 886 -39.67 -2.96 5.87
N LEU A 887 -38.60 -2.48 6.49
CA LEU A 887 -37.21 -2.77 6.10
C LEU A 887 -36.75 -4.08 6.72
#